data_AF-A0A961VP50-F1
#
_entry.id   AF-A0A961VP50-F1
#
_cell.length_a   1.000
_cell.length_b   1.000
_cell.length_c   1.000
_cell.angle_alpha   90.00
_cell.angle_beta   90.00
_cell.angle_gamma   90.00
#
_symmetry.space_group_name_H-M   'P 1'
#
loop_
_entity.id
_entity.type
_entity.pdbx_description
1 polymer ?
#
loop_
_entity_poly.entity_id
_entity_poly.type
_entity_poly.pdbx_seq_one_letter_code
_entity_poly.pdbx_strand_id
1 'polypeptide(L)'
;AIDKDGKIPSITFGIGGFGGAGNVSGGVTVDHAGAIDVAGNWKHGIFAQSVAGGGGNGALNVSGQLNWNGSKTSDGATDLSIVAGLGGHGGLGADAGDVAVTSDGDITATGYHARGLFAQSLGGGGGTGGVNVTAIGTKNSSPVGIGVGGFGAGGGDAGSVTVTRGSAAAAAGLITTDGVGANGIEASSIGGGGGDAGVNAVLGFSKAAGSKSDSGSSSDRKTPTHTGVDASVIANYNSVLDELEGKTNPTPAGGEKTSVSGLFAIGGSAGNAGNAGTVDIAHFGDVLTLDDSSHGVFGQSLGGGGGNAALNFGMIYQSGNSEQTKGFGLAVGGGTGDGGTGAAVTLDNVGAVVTTGADSHGIFAQSVGGGGGNAGYSSLTNAGEGGSVAIQIGRTGGTGGAAGSVHASSEGTVLTQGDRSHGLFAQSVGNGGGNSTATSVTLGTPKTSDDKGSSFKLSVGLEGGQGGAAGDVDVAATGALTTLGTDAHGVFAQSVGGGGGTGGGASGSAGAGKSLSISIGGTGGTGGTGGKVSVASTAGILTGADRSIGILAQSVGGAGGTGGYAKSGVTAMSFLKNTVKGSDIGTTASLSIGGSGGAGMASDQVDVVNQGTIGTYGGSAHGIFAQSVGGGGGKGGLVQNNIVNLRGSIGNQASISVGGTGGTGAVSGDVSVRNQGEIRTRSTKSAGIYAQAVGGGGGDAQNVTNIFLGTSADNTSNNAMLLGGTGGTGGAAGDVSVVNGSGALIATLGSESHGVLAQSVGGGGGQGGNVISVSLSKPGAGAKQARGAQLAIGGTGGQGGTGGTVAVTNRGQITTTGGAAHGIVAQSVGGGG
;
A
#
# COMPACT_ATOMS: atom_id res chain seq x y z
N ALA A 1 -17.92 -38.69 -10.11
CA ALA A 1 -18.63 -39.98 -10.28
C ALA A 1 -18.09 -40.94 -9.22
N ILE A 2 -18.98 -41.57 -8.45
CA ILE A 2 -18.60 -42.29 -7.21
C ILE A 2 -18.05 -43.69 -7.49
N ASP A 3 -18.38 -44.28 -8.65
CA ASP A 3 -17.80 -45.56 -9.07
C ASP A 3 -17.43 -45.49 -10.56
N LYS A 4 -16.16 -45.71 -10.89
CA LYS A 4 -15.62 -45.63 -12.26
C LYS A 4 -14.69 -46.81 -12.50
N ASP A 5 -14.83 -47.45 -13.64
CA ASP A 5 -13.75 -48.29 -14.18
C ASP A 5 -12.52 -47.39 -14.40
N GLY A 6 -11.41 -47.73 -13.77
CA GLY A 6 -10.23 -46.87 -13.58
C GLY A 6 -9.41 -46.53 -14.84
N LYS A 7 -10.06 -46.40 -16.00
CA LYS A 7 -9.44 -46.14 -17.30
C LYS A 7 -9.87 -44.83 -17.97
N ILE A 8 -10.86 -44.10 -17.42
CA ILE A 8 -11.45 -42.93 -18.09
C ILE A 8 -11.10 -41.65 -17.33
N PRO A 9 -10.30 -40.73 -17.92
CA PRO A 9 -10.03 -39.45 -17.30
C PRO A 9 -11.32 -38.67 -17.11
N SER A 10 -11.38 -37.91 -16.02
CA SER A 10 -12.56 -37.10 -15.70
C SER A 10 -12.18 -35.66 -15.53
N ILE A 11 -12.92 -34.80 -16.22
CA ILE A 11 -12.66 -33.39 -16.32
C ILE A 11 -13.91 -32.63 -15.89
N THR A 12 -13.76 -31.71 -14.95
CA THR A 12 -14.82 -30.80 -14.50
C THR A 12 -14.38 -29.36 -14.71
N PHE A 13 -15.21 -28.56 -15.36
CA PHE A 13 -14.99 -27.12 -15.54
C PHE A 13 -16.14 -26.32 -14.93
N GLY A 14 -15.82 -25.21 -14.28
CA GLY A 14 -16.79 -24.22 -13.82
C GLY A 14 -16.33 -22.81 -14.13
N ILE A 15 -17.27 -21.92 -14.47
CA ILE A 15 -17.02 -20.51 -14.76
C ILE A 15 -18.07 -19.69 -14.00
N GLY A 16 -17.61 -18.67 -13.26
CA GLY A 16 -18.47 -17.71 -12.58
C GLY A 16 -19.07 -16.70 -13.56
N GLY A 17 -20.27 -16.22 -13.27
CA GLY A 17 -20.91 -15.15 -14.06
C GLY A 17 -20.15 -13.83 -14.01
N PHE A 18 -20.25 -13.04 -15.08
CA PHE A 18 -19.61 -11.73 -15.19
C PHE A 18 -20.53 -10.61 -14.71
N GLY A 19 -19.95 -9.60 -14.06
CA GLY A 19 -20.63 -8.37 -13.69
C GLY A 19 -20.94 -7.51 -14.91
N GLY A 20 -22.11 -6.85 -14.92
CA GLY A 20 -22.46 -5.89 -15.96
C GLY A 20 -21.64 -4.60 -15.82
N ALA A 21 -21.35 -3.94 -16.93
CA ALA A 21 -20.73 -2.62 -16.90
C ALA A 21 -21.72 -1.56 -16.37
N GLY A 22 -21.17 -0.51 -15.75
CA GLY A 22 -21.93 0.69 -15.41
C GLY A 22 -22.38 1.45 -16.66
N ASN A 23 -23.40 2.29 -16.50
CA ASN A 23 -23.86 3.21 -17.55
C ASN A 23 -23.23 4.60 -17.37
N VAL A 24 -22.78 5.19 -18.46
CA VAL A 24 -22.26 6.57 -18.51
C VAL A 24 -23.37 7.55 -18.16
N SER A 25 -23.06 8.59 -17.39
CA SER A 25 -24.00 9.69 -17.13
C SER A 25 -23.76 10.85 -18.10
N GLY A 26 -24.83 11.58 -18.44
CA GLY A 26 -24.73 12.79 -19.26
C GLY A 26 -24.39 14.01 -18.42
N GLY A 27 -23.91 15.07 -19.08
CA GLY A 27 -23.63 16.33 -18.39
C GLY A 27 -24.89 17.00 -17.83
N VAL A 28 -24.68 17.79 -16.77
CA VAL A 28 -25.74 18.56 -16.12
C VAL A 28 -25.43 20.04 -16.25
N THR A 29 -26.40 20.80 -16.75
CA THR A 29 -26.32 22.26 -16.83
C THR A 29 -27.48 22.89 -16.08
N VAL A 30 -27.18 23.84 -15.20
CA VAL A 30 -28.18 24.65 -14.49
C VAL A 30 -27.92 26.12 -14.77
N ASP A 31 -28.95 26.83 -15.19
CA ASP A 31 -28.98 28.29 -15.35
C ASP A 31 -30.08 28.85 -14.45
N HIS A 32 -29.73 29.70 -13.49
CA HIS A 32 -30.67 30.20 -12.48
C HIS A 32 -30.47 31.69 -12.15
N ALA A 33 -31.50 32.51 -12.43
CA ALA A 33 -31.50 33.95 -12.14
C ALA A 33 -32.54 34.41 -11.08
N GLY A 34 -33.43 33.53 -10.62
CA GLY A 34 -34.51 33.84 -9.66
C GLY A 34 -34.08 33.72 -8.19
N ALA A 35 -35.02 33.73 -7.24
CA ALA A 35 -34.74 33.41 -5.84
C ALA A 35 -35.11 31.94 -5.52
N ILE A 36 -34.35 31.28 -4.65
CA ILE A 36 -34.63 29.94 -4.12
C ILE A 36 -34.66 29.99 -2.60
N ASP A 37 -35.78 29.60 -2.00
CA ASP A 37 -35.91 29.40 -0.55
C ASP A 37 -36.27 27.94 -0.26
N VAL A 38 -35.40 27.23 0.45
CA VAL A 38 -35.61 25.84 0.84
C VAL A 38 -35.44 25.65 2.35
N ALA A 39 -36.34 24.87 2.94
CA ALA A 39 -36.31 24.53 4.35
C ALA A 39 -36.52 23.03 4.58
N GLY A 40 -35.61 22.43 5.34
CA GLY A 40 -35.59 21.03 5.74
C GLY A 40 -34.21 20.40 5.59
N ASN A 41 -33.96 19.34 6.37
CA ASN A 41 -32.72 18.60 6.33
C ASN A 41 -32.48 17.99 4.94
N TRP A 42 -31.23 18.02 4.45
CA TRP A 42 -30.81 17.51 3.15
C TRP A 42 -31.53 18.15 1.94
N LYS A 43 -32.06 19.37 2.11
CA LYS A 43 -32.61 20.14 0.99
C LYS A 43 -31.63 21.20 0.54
N HIS A 44 -31.23 21.13 -0.71
CA HIS A 44 -30.28 22.06 -1.31
C HIS A 44 -31.00 23.13 -2.12
N GLY A 45 -30.45 24.34 -2.18
CA GLY A 45 -30.97 25.37 -3.07
C GLY A 45 -30.84 24.95 -4.54
N ILE A 46 -29.61 24.72 -4.98
CA ILE A 46 -29.29 24.06 -6.25
C ILE A 46 -28.61 22.73 -5.97
N PHE A 47 -29.12 21.66 -6.57
CA PHE A 47 -28.50 20.33 -6.57
C PHE A 47 -28.28 19.89 -8.02
N ALA A 48 -27.03 20.02 -8.50
CA ALA A 48 -26.61 19.63 -9.84
C ALA A 48 -25.60 18.47 -9.72
N GLN A 49 -25.94 17.31 -10.28
CA GLN A 49 -25.10 16.13 -10.08
C GLN A 49 -25.08 15.22 -11.31
N SER A 50 -23.89 14.89 -11.80
CA SER A 50 -23.67 13.80 -12.75
C SER A 50 -23.09 12.61 -12.00
N VAL A 51 -23.83 11.49 -11.93
CA VAL A 51 -23.38 10.27 -11.26
C VAL A 51 -23.39 9.12 -12.25
N ALA A 52 -22.21 8.56 -12.52
CA ALA A 52 -22.09 7.42 -13.39
C ALA A 52 -22.42 6.10 -12.67
N GLY A 53 -22.86 5.11 -13.44
CA GLY A 53 -23.16 3.78 -12.92
C GLY A 53 -21.88 3.05 -12.52
N GLY A 54 -21.92 2.38 -11.36
CA GLY A 54 -20.87 1.44 -10.96
C GLY A 54 -20.93 0.12 -11.73
N GLY A 55 -19.81 -0.57 -11.79
CA GLY A 55 -19.68 -1.91 -12.33
C GLY A 55 -20.26 -2.98 -11.40
N GLY A 56 -20.89 -4.00 -11.98
CA GLY A 56 -21.41 -5.16 -11.26
C GLY A 56 -20.32 -6.11 -10.77
N ASN A 57 -20.60 -6.88 -9.73
CA ASN A 57 -19.65 -7.88 -9.21
C ASN A 57 -19.67 -9.17 -10.03
N GLY A 58 -18.51 -9.82 -10.13
CA GLY A 58 -18.41 -11.18 -10.64
C GLY A 58 -19.04 -12.19 -9.68
N ALA A 59 -19.68 -13.23 -10.22
CA ALA A 59 -20.32 -14.27 -9.43
C ALA A 59 -19.34 -15.38 -8.99
N LEU A 60 -19.77 -16.13 -7.98
CA LEU A 60 -19.06 -17.29 -7.44
C LEU A 60 -19.03 -18.45 -8.46
N ASN A 61 -17.87 -19.09 -8.58
CA ASN A 61 -17.71 -20.41 -9.16
C ASN A 61 -17.34 -21.44 -8.10
N VAL A 62 -18.01 -22.60 -8.13
CA VAL A 62 -17.61 -23.79 -7.37
C VAL A 62 -17.55 -24.97 -8.31
N SER A 63 -16.34 -25.45 -8.57
CA SER A 63 -16.07 -26.64 -9.37
C SER A 63 -15.49 -27.73 -8.48
N GLY A 64 -16.05 -28.92 -8.56
CA GLY A 64 -15.76 -29.98 -7.60
C GLY A 64 -15.83 -31.36 -8.23
N GLN A 65 -14.85 -32.21 -7.95
CA GLN A 65 -14.87 -33.61 -8.39
C GLN A 65 -14.44 -34.53 -7.27
N LEU A 66 -15.27 -35.54 -7.00
CA LEU A 66 -14.96 -36.66 -6.13
C LEU A 66 -14.87 -37.94 -6.96
N ASN A 67 -13.70 -38.56 -6.93
CA ASN A 67 -13.35 -39.77 -7.66
C ASN A 67 -12.79 -40.80 -6.68
N TRP A 68 -13.66 -41.66 -6.18
CA TRP A 68 -13.33 -42.55 -5.07
C TRP A 68 -13.37 -44.01 -5.49
N ASN A 69 -12.36 -44.45 -6.25
CA ASN A 69 -12.35 -45.81 -6.80
C ASN A 69 -12.27 -46.90 -5.72
N GLY A 70 -13.12 -47.92 -5.86
CA GLY A 70 -13.12 -49.17 -5.08
C GLY A 70 -12.21 -50.28 -5.62
N SER A 71 -11.54 -50.04 -6.75
CA SER A 71 -10.89 -51.07 -7.57
C SER A 71 -9.90 -51.99 -6.82
N LYS A 72 -10.27 -53.28 -6.76
CA LYS A 72 -9.46 -54.44 -6.32
C LYS A 72 -8.54 -55.01 -7.42
N THR A 73 -8.41 -54.38 -8.58
CA THR A 73 -7.69 -54.97 -9.72
C THR A 73 -6.29 -54.38 -9.90
N SER A 74 -5.36 -55.31 -10.11
CA SER A 74 -3.90 -55.16 -10.24
C SER A 74 -3.44 -54.48 -11.53
N ASP A 75 -4.36 -54.20 -12.47
CA ASP A 75 -4.02 -53.74 -13.82
C ASP A 75 -3.88 -52.20 -13.90
N GLY A 76 -2.67 -51.73 -13.62
CA GLY A 76 -1.91 -50.81 -14.49
C GLY A 76 -2.33 -49.35 -14.74
N ALA A 77 -3.55 -48.88 -14.50
CA ALA A 77 -3.93 -47.50 -14.88
C ALA A 77 -4.08 -46.54 -13.68
N THR A 78 -3.36 -45.42 -13.71
CA THR A 78 -3.59 -44.27 -12.82
C THR A 78 -4.60 -43.34 -13.48
N ASP A 79 -5.78 -43.22 -12.89
CA ASP A 79 -6.84 -42.37 -13.43
C ASP A 79 -6.42 -40.89 -13.33
N LEU A 80 -6.74 -40.06 -14.32
CA LEU A 80 -6.41 -38.62 -14.34
C LEU A 80 -7.67 -37.82 -14.01
N SER A 81 -7.59 -36.96 -13.00
CA SER A 81 -8.71 -36.12 -12.55
C SER A 81 -8.34 -34.65 -12.69
N ILE A 82 -8.96 -33.93 -13.61
CA ILE A 82 -8.72 -32.50 -13.81
C ILE A 82 -9.96 -31.73 -13.35
N VAL A 83 -9.78 -30.76 -12.46
CA VAL A 83 -10.84 -29.79 -12.15
C VAL A 83 -10.28 -28.40 -12.36
N ALA A 84 -11.00 -27.62 -13.13
CA ALA A 84 -10.65 -26.24 -13.43
C ALA A 84 -11.81 -25.31 -13.12
N GLY A 85 -11.50 -24.20 -12.47
CA GLY A 85 -12.47 -23.18 -12.10
C GLY A 85 -11.96 -21.78 -12.45
N LEU A 86 -12.87 -20.93 -12.94
CA LEU A 86 -12.64 -19.51 -13.16
C LEU A 86 -13.68 -18.70 -12.38
N GLY A 87 -13.23 -17.76 -11.54
CA GLY A 87 -14.10 -16.82 -10.85
C GLY A 87 -14.66 -15.77 -11.80
N GLY A 88 -15.84 -15.22 -11.50
CA GLY A 88 -16.44 -14.18 -12.32
C GLY A 88 -15.58 -12.91 -12.39
N HIS A 89 -15.59 -12.20 -13.51
CA HIS A 89 -15.02 -10.84 -13.61
C HIS A 89 -16.04 -9.79 -13.15
N GLY A 90 -15.56 -8.72 -12.51
CA GLY A 90 -16.32 -7.51 -12.29
C GLY A 90 -16.56 -6.74 -13.59
N GLY A 91 -17.60 -5.91 -13.62
CA GLY A 91 -17.87 -4.99 -14.72
C GLY A 91 -17.14 -3.65 -14.54
N LEU A 92 -16.87 -2.96 -15.64
CA LEU A 92 -16.25 -1.62 -15.60
C LEU A 92 -17.18 -0.60 -14.94
N GLY A 93 -16.61 0.31 -14.15
CA GLY A 93 -17.26 1.56 -13.78
C GLY A 93 -17.39 2.47 -15.00
N ALA A 94 -18.39 3.34 -15.01
CA ALA A 94 -18.63 4.25 -16.12
C ALA A 94 -18.19 5.69 -15.80
N ASP A 95 -17.98 6.48 -16.85
CA ASP A 95 -17.58 7.86 -16.71
C ASP A 95 -18.79 8.76 -16.41
N ALA A 96 -18.54 9.82 -15.64
CA ALA A 96 -19.52 10.87 -15.41
C ALA A 96 -19.34 12.05 -16.35
N GLY A 97 -20.45 12.72 -16.66
CA GLY A 97 -20.44 13.94 -17.44
C GLY A 97 -20.00 15.16 -16.64
N ASP A 98 -19.80 16.26 -17.37
CA ASP A 98 -19.48 17.56 -16.79
C ASP A 98 -20.69 18.16 -16.07
N VAL A 99 -20.44 18.94 -15.02
CA VAL A 99 -21.48 19.70 -14.31
C VAL A 99 -21.17 21.18 -14.39
N ALA A 100 -22.08 21.94 -15.01
CA ALA A 100 -21.96 23.40 -15.14
C ALA A 100 -23.15 24.08 -14.45
N VAL A 101 -22.88 24.97 -13.49
CA VAL A 101 -23.91 25.77 -12.82
C VAL A 101 -23.59 27.24 -13.00
N THR A 102 -24.49 27.97 -13.65
CA THR A 102 -24.49 29.43 -13.70
C THR A 102 -25.65 29.94 -12.86
N SER A 103 -25.37 30.83 -11.91
CA SER A 103 -26.48 31.42 -11.17
C SER A 103 -26.23 32.79 -10.54
N ASP A 104 -27.24 33.65 -10.65
CA ASP A 104 -27.15 35.07 -10.32
C ASP A 104 -28.10 35.52 -9.20
N GLY A 105 -29.11 34.74 -8.82
CA GLY A 105 -30.10 35.16 -7.83
C GLY A 105 -29.87 34.63 -6.40
N ASP A 106 -30.69 35.09 -5.46
CA ASP A 106 -30.59 34.79 -4.03
C ASP A 106 -30.91 33.30 -3.73
N ILE A 107 -30.17 32.71 -2.79
CA ILE A 107 -30.46 31.35 -2.29
C ILE A 107 -30.47 31.34 -0.77
N THR A 108 -31.59 30.94 -0.18
CA THR A 108 -31.69 30.61 1.25
C THR A 108 -31.90 29.11 1.42
N ALA A 109 -31.02 28.44 2.15
CA ALA A 109 -31.17 27.03 2.49
C ALA A 109 -31.05 26.81 4.00
N THR A 110 -32.09 26.25 4.61
CA THR A 110 -32.15 26.04 6.08
C THR A 110 -32.38 24.56 6.41
N GLY A 111 -31.59 24.02 7.34
CA GLY A 111 -31.65 22.63 7.79
C GLY A 111 -30.28 21.93 7.79
N TYR A 112 -30.21 20.77 8.44
CA TYR A 112 -29.00 19.93 8.48
C TYR A 112 -28.54 19.51 7.07
N HIS A 113 -27.27 19.75 6.71
CA HIS A 113 -26.71 19.57 5.36
C HIS A 113 -27.47 20.30 4.23
N ALA A 114 -28.18 21.40 4.53
CA ALA A 114 -28.92 22.16 3.54
C ALA A 114 -28.02 23.14 2.76
N ARG A 115 -27.25 22.62 1.81
CA ARG A 115 -26.31 23.43 1.00
C ARG A 115 -27.01 24.46 0.10
N GLY A 116 -26.37 25.62 -0.12
CA GLY A 116 -26.87 26.65 -1.05
C GLY A 116 -26.77 26.17 -2.51
N LEU A 117 -25.56 25.91 -2.98
CA LEU A 117 -25.28 25.32 -4.30
C LEU A 117 -24.39 24.10 -4.12
N PHE A 118 -24.86 22.96 -4.60
CA PHE A 118 -24.12 21.72 -4.67
C PHE A 118 -23.99 21.25 -6.13
N ALA A 119 -22.77 21.25 -6.64
CA ALA A 119 -22.40 20.79 -7.98
C ALA A 119 -21.41 19.63 -7.87
N GLN A 120 -21.72 18.46 -8.42
CA GLN A 120 -20.84 17.30 -8.30
C GLN A 120 -20.82 16.38 -9.53
N SER A 121 -19.62 16.02 -9.97
CA SER A 121 -19.40 14.91 -10.91
C SER A 121 -18.76 13.72 -10.19
N LEU A 122 -19.34 12.53 -10.34
CA LEU A 122 -18.91 11.31 -9.65
C LEU A 122 -18.79 10.13 -10.64
N GLY A 123 -17.55 9.71 -10.88
CA GLY A 123 -17.23 8.53 -11.68
C GLY A 123 -17.71 7.23 -11.01
N GLY A 124 -18.09 6.25 -11.83
CA GLY A 124 -18.62 4.98 -11.36
C GLY A 124 -17.51 4.07 -10.80
N GLY A 125 -17.75 3.43 -9.66
CA GLY A 125 -16.79 2.44 -9.12
C GLY A 125 -16.68 1.19 -10.01
N GLY A 126 -15.51 0.57 -10.03
CA GLY A 126 -15.27 -0.71 -10.70
C GLY A 126 -15.87 -1.89 -9.96
N GLY A 127 -16.28 -2.93 -10.69
CA GLY A 127 -16.84 -4.15 -10.14
C GLY A 127 -15.79 -5.06 -9.52
N THR A 128 -16.15 -5.75 -8.43
CA THR A 128 -15.25 -6.73 -7.79
C THR A 128 -15.23 -8.06 -8.54
N GLY A 129 -14.07 -8.72 -8.56
CA GLY A 129 -13.93 -10.08 -9.05
C GLY A 129 -14.65 -11.10 -8.16
N GLY A 130 -15.29 -12.07 -8.78
CA GLY A 130 -15.97 -13.18 -8.13
C GLY A 130 -15.02 -14.22 -7.54
N VAL A 131 -15.55 -15.01 -6.61
CA VAL A 131 -14.80 -16.07 -5.94
C VAL A 131 -14.70 -17.31 -6.82
N ASN A 132 -13.54 -17.97 -6.83
CA ASN A 132 -13.36 -19.30 -7.39
C ASN A 132 -13.02 -20.31 -6.28
N VAL A 133 -13.75 -21.43 -6.25
CA VAL A 133 -13.40 -22.61 -5.47
C VAL A 133 -13.29 -23.81 -6.40
N THR A 134 -12.10 -24.39 -6.47
CA THR A 134 -11.81 -25.64 -7.18
C THR A 134 -11.49 -26.72 -6.14
N ALA A 135 -12.27 -27.79 -6.09
CA ALA A 135 -12.08 -28.89 -5.14
C ALA A 135 -11.91 -30.25 -5.84
N ILE A 136 -10.86 -31.00 -5.47
CA ILE A 136 -10.57 -32.31 -6.05
C ILE A 136 -10.32 -33.33 -4.94
N GLY A 137 -11.12 -34.40 -4.95
CA GLY A 137 -10.89 -35.56 -4.11
C GLY A 137 -10.68 -36.80 -4.93
N THR A 138 -9.52 -37.42 -4.83
CA THR A 138 -9.20 -38.65 -5.56
C THR A 138 -8.70 -39.77 -4.65
N LYS A 139 -8.98 -41.01 -5.05
CA LYS A 139 -8.31 -42.20 -4.52
C LYS A 139 -7.63 -42.95 -5.66
N ASN A 140 -6.33 -43.24 -5.52
CA ASN A 140 -5.50 -43.92 -6.53
C ASN A 140 -5.49 -43.24 -7.91
N SER A 141 -5.49 -41.91 -7.95
CA SER A 141 -5.58 -41.11 -9.19
C SER A 141 -4.73 -39.85 -9.05
N SER A 142 -4.26 -39.32 -10.18
CA SER A 142 -3.46 -38.09 -10.28
C SER A 142 -4.38 -36.85 -10.36
N PRO A 143 -4.48 -36.02 -9.31
CA PRO A 143 -5.31 -34.82 -9.33
C PRO A 143 -4.58 -33.64 -9.98
N VAL A 144 -5.26 -32.92 -10.87
CA VAL A 144 -4.82 -31.64 -11.43
C VAL A 144 -5.86 -30.57 -11.12
N GLY A 145 -5.55 -29.69 -10.18
CA GLY A 145 -6.39 -28.56 -9.79
C GLY A 145 -5.94 -27.28 -10.45
N ILE A 146 -6.85 -26.65 -11.18
CA ILE A 146 -6.65 -25.33 -11.79
C ILE A 146 -7.71 -24.39 -11.22
N GLY A 147 -7.30 -23.24 -10.72
CA GLY A 147 -8.20 -22.20 -10.28
C GLY A 147 -7.66 -20.85 -10.66
N VAL A 148 -8.52 -20.04 -11.26
CA VAL A 148 -8.26 -18.65 -11.57
C VAL A 148 -9.27 -17.80 -10.79
N GLY A 149 -8.80 -16.86 -9.99
CA GLY A 149 -9.64 -15.92 -9.26
C GLY A 149 -10.39 -14.98 -10.21
N GLY A 150 -11.48 -14.39 -9.72
CA GLY A 150 -12.18 -13.34 -10.46
C GLY A 150 -11.33 -12.09 -10.62
N PHE A 151 -11.51 -11.37 -11.72
CA PHE A 151 -10.78 -10.13 -11.97
C PHE A 151 -11.67 -8.95 -11.60
N GLY A 152 -11.14 -8.00 -10.85
CA GLY A 152 -11.75 -6.70 -10.68
C GLY A 152 -11.63 -5.88 -11.97
N ALA A 153 -12.45 -4.85 -12.07
CA ALA A 153 -12.50 -3.98 -13.25
C ALA A 153 -12.24 -2.53 -12.85
N GLY A 154 -11.82 -1.70 -13.81
CA GLY A 154 -11.49 -0.30 -13.54
C GLY A 154 -12.70 0.54 -13.10
N GLY A 155 -12.43 1.59 -12.33
CA GLY A 155 -13.38 2.68 -12.09
C GLY A 155 -13.48 3.61 -13.29
N GLY A 156 -14.55 4.39 -13.37
CA GLY A 156 -14.75 5.42 -14.39
C GLY A 156 -14.33 6.81 -13.91
N ASP A 157 -14.05 7.68 -14.87
CA ASP A 157 -13.58 9.04 -14.64
C ASP A 157 -14.75 9.97 -14.27
N ALA A 158 -14.49 11.01 -13.48
CA ALA A 158 -15.42 12.12 -13.32
C ALA A 158 -15.16 13.22 -14.35
N GLY A 159 -16.24 13.88 -14.76
CA GLY A 159 -16.19 15.10 -15.56
C GLY A 159 -15.76 16.32 -14.77
N SER A 160 -15.60 17.43 -15.48
CA SER A 160 -15.25 18.72 -14.90
C SER A 160 -16.46 19.35 -14.20
N VAL A 161 -16.22 20.15 -13.17
CA VAL A 161 -17.27 20.88 -12.45
C VAL A 161 -16.98 22.37 -12.51
N THR A 162 -17.88 23.13 -13.13
CA THR A 162 -17.78 24.58 -13.27
C THR A 162 -18.93 25.26 -12.55
N VAL A 163 -18.62 26.19 -11.64
CA VAL A 163 -19.61 27.03 -10.97
C VAL A 163 -19.30 28.50 -11.26
N THR A 164 -20.25 29.20 -11.85
CA THR A 164 -20.16 30.65 -12.08
C THR A 164 -21.31 31.33 -11.35
N ARG A 165 -20.98 32.20 -10.39
CA ARG A 165 -21.91 32.91 -9.53
C ARG A 165 -21.79 34.42 -9.75
N GLY A 166 -22.56 34.97 -10.68
CA GLY A 166 -22.42 36.36 -11.12
C GLY A 166 -21.29 36.55 -12.12
N SER A 167 -20.95 37.80 -12.38
CA SER A 167 -19.86 38.19 -13.27
C SER A 167 -19.17 39.47 -12.77
N ALA A 168 -18.01 39.79 -13.33
CA ALA A 168 -17.34 41.06 -13.08
C ALA A 168 -18.21 42.30 -13.44
N ALA A 169 -19.21 42.14 -14.31
CA ALA A 169 -20.12 43.21 -14.70
C ALA A 169 -21.37 43.31 -13.80
N ALA A 170 -21.75 42.23 -13.12
CA ALA A 170 -22.94 42.15 -12.28
C ALA A 170 -22.75 41.08 -11.18
N ALA A 171 -22.68 41.53 -9.92
CA ALA A 171 -22.63 40.65 -8.76
C ALA A 171 -23.92 39.81 -8.64
N ALA A 172 -23.78 38.58 -8.17
CA ALA A 172 -24.92 37.70 -7.86
C ALA A 172 -25.58 38.09 -6.53
N GLY A 173 -26.80 37.59 -6.32
CA GLY A 173 -27.51 37.63 -5.05
C GLY A 173 -26.81 36.86 -3.92
N LEU A 174 -27.33 37.03 -2.70
CA LEU A 174 -26.78 36.44 -1.47
C LEU A 174 -27.14 34.95 -1.38
N ILE A 175 -26.16 34.13 -1.01
CA ILE A 175 -26.40 32.77 -0.48
C ILE A 175 -26.39 32.83 1.05
N THR A 176 -27.47 32.39 1.68
CA THR A 176 -27.54 32.15 3.13
C THR A 176 -27.79 30.68 3.40
N THR A 177 -26.95 30.06 4.22
CA THR A 177 -27.16 28.72 4.73
C THR A 177 -27.21 28.68 6.26
N ASP A 178 -28.21 27.97 6.78
CA ASP A 178 -28.46 27.85 8.22
C ASP A 178 -28.67 26.37 8.59
N GLY A 179 -27.65 25.74 9.15
CA GLY A 179 -27.67 24.34 9.56
C GLY A 179 -26.28 23.71 9.54
N VAL A 180 -26.04 22.74 10.43
CA VAL A 180 -24.75 22.04 10.48
C VAL A 180 -24.48 21.30 9.17
N GLY A 181 -23.28 21.46 8.60
CA GLY A 181 -22.88 20.84 7.33
C GLY A 181 -23.44 21.54 6.07
N ALA A 182 -23.98 22.75 6.20
CA ALA A 182 -24.68 23.46 5.14
C ALA A 182 -23.74 24.44 4.40
N ASN A 183 -22.93 23.92 3.48
CA ASN A 183 -22.01 24.74 2.68
C ASN A 183 -22.74 25.75 1.77
N GLY A 184 -22.16 26.93 1.58
CA GLY A 184 -22.68 27.95 0.67
C GLY A 184 -22.59 27.51 -0.80
N ILE A 185 -21.36 27.31 -1.28
CA ILE A 185 -21.04 26.76 -2.61
C ILE A 185 -20.14 25.54 -2.42
N GLU A 186 -20.52 24.42 -3.02
CA GLU A 186 -19.72 23.19 -3.07
C GLU A 186 -19.64 22.69 -4.52
N ALA A 187 -18.43 22.64 -5.07
CA ALA A 187 -18.11 22.04 -6.36
C ALA A 187 -17.14 20.86 -6.17
N SER A 188 -17.50 19.67 -6.62
CA SER A 188 -16.71 18.45 -6.38
C SER A 188 -16.62 17.56 -7.60
N SER A 189 -15.40 17.22 -8.03
CA SER A 189 -15.16 16.19 -9.05
C SER A 189 -14.46 14.99 -8.41
N ILE A 190 -15.03 13.78 -8.52
CA ILE A 190 -14.56 12.59 -7.80
C ILE A 190 -14.50 11.38 -8.73
N GLY A 191 -13.29 10.87 -8.99
CA GLY A 191 -13.08 9.66 -9.78
C GLY A 191 -13.60 8.39 -9.08
N GLY A 192 -14.00 7.39 -9.87
CA GLY A 192 -14.49 6.11 -9.36
C GLY A 192 -13.38 5.23 -8.80
N GLY A 193 -13.62 4.50 -7.70
CA GLY A 193 -12.67 3.52 -7.19
C GLY A 193 -12.47 2.33 -8.14
N GLY A 194 -11.28 1.72 -8.14
CA GLY A 194 -11.02 0.47 -8.86
C GLY A 194 -11.64 -0.74 -8.17
N GLY A 195 -12.02 -1.75 -8.95
CA GLY A 195 -12.62 -2.98 -8.44
C GLY A 195 -11.57 -3.94 -7.88
N ASP A 196 -11.84 -4.54 -6.72
CA ASP A 196 -10.97 -5.55 -6.12
C ASP A 196 -10.95 -6.85 -6.94
N ALA A 197 -9.83 -7.57 -6.92
CA ALA A 197 -9.79 -8.93 -7.44
C ALA A 197 -10.61 -9.90 -6.57
N GLY A 198 -10.98 -11.04 -7.14
CA GLY A 198 -11.72 -12.11 -6.48
C GLY A 198 -10.82 -13.16 -5.83
N VAL A 199 -11.35 -13.80 -4.78
CA VAL A 199 -10.65 -14.89 -4.07
C VAL A 199 -10.52 -16.12 -4.96
N ASN A 200 -9.36 -16.78 -4.92
CA ASN A 200 -9.13 -18.08 -5.54
C ASN A 200 -8.72 -19.11 -4.49
N ALA A 201 -9.41 -20.25 -4.45
CA ALA A 201 -9.07 -21.38 -3.61
C ALA A 201 -9.07 -22.67 -4.43
N VAL A 202 -7.91 -23.32 -4.51
CA VAL A 202 -7.74 -24.63 -5.14
C VAL A 202 -7.35 -25.64 -4.07
N LEU A 203 -8.23 -26.62 -3.83
CA LEU A 203 -8.13 -27.60 -2.76
C LEU A 203 -8.10 -29.00 -3.36
N GLY A 204 -7.07 -29.77 -3.05
CA GLY A 204 -6.94 -31.15 -3.48
C GLY A 204 -6.63 -32.08 -2.32
N PHE A 205 -7.25 -33.25 -2.33
CA PHE A 205 -6.92 -34.36 -1.46
C PHE A 205 -6.85 -35.63 -2.29
N SER A 206 -5.70 -36.30 -2.26
CA SER A 206 -5.49 -37.58 -2.93
C SER A 206 -5.02 -38.64 -1.94
N LYS A 207 -5.68 -39.79 -1.92
CA LYS A 207 -5.22 -40.96 -1.19
C LYS A 207 -4.67 -42.02 -2.13
N ALA A 208 -3.37 -42.30 -2.07
CA ALA A 208 -2.80 -43.49 -2.67
C ALA A 208 -2.97 -44.66 -1.68
N ALA A 209 -3.56 -45.76 -2.14
CA ALA A 209 -3.74 -46.97 -1.36
C ALA A 209 -2.37 -47.58 -1.09
N GLY A 210 -2.01 -47.67 0.19
CA GLY A 210 -0.91 -48.54 0.60
C GLY A 210 -1.30 -49.98 0.30
N SER A 211 -0.36 -50.72 -0.27
CA SER A 211 -0.39 -52.17 -0.38
C SER A 211 -0.81 -52.74 0.97
N LYS A 212 -1.99 -53.38 1.05
CA LYS A 212 -2.13 -54.40 2.09
C LYS A 212 -1.10 -55.46 1.72
N SER A 213 -0.18 -55.71 2.64
CA SER A 213 0.54 -56.97 2.67
C SER A 213 -0.51 -58.07 2.83
N ASP A 214 -1.06 -58.55 1.74
CA ASP A 214 -1.74 -59.82 1.76
C ASP A 214 -0.61 -60.85 1.88
N SER A 215 -0.40 -61.36 3.10
CA SER A 215 0.18 -62.69 3.32
C SER A 215 -0.77 -63.80 2.86
N GLY A 216 -1.73 -63.47 1.98
CA GLY A 216 -2.59 -64.42 1.31
C GLY A 216 -1.78 -65.14 0.26
N SER A 217 -1.39 -66.37 0.60
CA SER A 217 -1.08 -67.42 -0.37
C SER A 217 -1.98 -67.26 -1.60
N SER A 218 -1.37 -66.91 -2.73
CA SER A 218 -1.97 -67.09 -4.04
C SER A 218 -2.44 -68.53 -4.07
N SER A 219 -3.76 -68.73 -4.03
CA SER A 219 -4.37 -70.03 -4.26
C SER A 219 -3.69 -70.68 -5.47
N ASP A 220 -2.99 -71.79 -5.22
CA ASP A 220 -2.33 -72.57 -6.25
C ASP A 220 -3.27 -72.75 -7.46
N ARG A 221 -2.76 -72.50 -8.67
CA ARG A 221 -3.48 -72.80 -9.91
C ARG A 221 -3.81 -74.30 -9.85
N LYS A 222 -5.10 -74.65 -9.69
CA LYS A 222 -5.57 -76.03 -9.53
C LYS A 222 -5.05 -76.85 -10.71
N THR A 223 -4.08 -77.73 -10.47
CA THR A 223 -3.49 -78.59 -11.50
C THR A 223 -4.54 -79.59 -11.98
N PRO A 224 -4.90 -79.60 -13.28
CA PRO A 224 -5.79 -80.62 -13.81
C PRO A 224 -5.06 -81.96 -13.79
N THR A 225 -5.58 -82.95 -13.05
CA THR A 225 -5.05 -84.32 -13.09
C THR A 225 -5.58 -85.02 -14.35
N HIS A 226 -4.83 -84.96 -15.44
CA HIS A 226 -5.15 -85.72 -16.66
C HIS A 226 -4.19 -86.92 -16.77
N THR A 227 -4.70 -88.14 -16.60
CA THR A 227 -3.92 -89.38 -16.75
C THR A 227 -3.63 -89.61 -18.24
N GLY A 228 -2.47 -89.15 -18.69
CA GLY A 228 -2.04 -89.27 -20.09
C GLY A 228 -1.13 -88.13 -20.58
N VAL A 229 -0.92 -87.07 -19.78
CA VAL A 229 -0.01 -85.97 -20.12
C VAL A 229 1.14 -85.95 -19.10
N ASP A 230 2.37 -85.91 -19.60
CA ASP A 230 3.58 -85.88 -18.77
C ASP A 230 3.59 -84.62 -17.87
N ALA A 231 3.94 -84.79 -16.59
CA ALA A 231 3.95 -83.73 -15.60
C ALA A 231 4.85 -82.54 -16.01
N SER A 232 5.89 -82.80 -16.80
CA SER A 232 6.77 -81.77 -17.36
C SER A 232 6.07 -80.84 -18.35
N VAL A 233 5.09 -81.33 -19.11
CA VAL A 233 4.32 -80.52 -20.08
C VAL A 233 3.34 -79.61 -19.35
N ILE A 234 2.73 -80.08 -18.26
CA ILE A 234 1.86 -79.26 -17.39
C ILE A 234 2.69 -78.19 -16.67
N ALA A 235 3.89 -78.54 -16.21
CA ALA A 235 4.82 -77.58 -15.59
C ALA A 235 5.28 -76.51 -16.60
N ASN A 236 5.62 -76.90 -17.83
CA ASN A 236 6.01 -75.95 -18.88
C ASN A 236 4.84 -75.06 -19.31
N TYR A 237 3.63 -75.62 -19.41
CA TYR A 237 2.43 -74.84 -19.72
C TYR A 237 2.13 -73.79 -18.63
N ASN A 238 2.27 -74.16 -17.35
CA ASN A 238 2.13 -73.22 -16.25
C ASN A 238 3.25 -72.18 -16.23
N SER A 239 4.49 -72.57 -16.55
CA SER A 239 5.64 -71.66 -16.65
C SER A 239 5.46 -70.64 -17.78
N VAL A 240 4.97 -71.06 -18.94
CA VAL A 240 4.70 -70.18 -20.09
C VAL A 240 3.51 -69.26 -19.82
N LEU A 241 2.49 -69.74 -19.09
CA LEU A 241 1.40 -68.90 -18.60
C LEU A 241 1.88 -67.89 -17.56
N ASP A 242 2.75 -68.29 -16.64
CA ASP A 242 3.32 -67.38 -15.65
C ASP A 242 4.27 -66.35 -16.29
N GLU A 243 4.93 -66.71 -17.40
CA GLU A 243 5.72 -65.80 -18.24
C GLU A 243 4.83 -64.84 -19.06
N LEU A 244 3.73 -65.33 -19.65
CA LEU A 244 2.73 -64.51 -20.36
C LEU A 244 1.91 -63.61 -19.42
N GLU A 245 1.68 -64.02 -18.17
CA GLU A 245 1.09 -63.23 -17.10
C GLU A 245 2.12 -62.30 -16.41
N GLY A 246 3.39 -62.32 -16.83
CA GLY A 246 4.43 -61.38 -16.38
C GLY A 246 5.01 -61.64 -14.99
N LYS A 247 4.86 -62.84 -14.41
CA LYS A 247 5.33 -63.19 -13.06
C LYS A 247 6.82 -63.52 -12.96
N THR A 248 7.54 -63.70 -14.08
CA THR A 248 8.94 -64.14 -14.11
C THR A 248 9.97 -63.03 -14.37
N ASN A 249 9.54 -61.79 -14.62
CA ASN A 249 10.44 -60.64 -14.51
C ASN A 249 10.54 -60.24 -13.03
N PRO A 250 11.74 -59.92 -12.49
CA PRO A 250 11.86 -59.34 -11.16
C PRO A 250 11.30 -57.93 -11.23
N THR A 251 9.98 -57.82 -11.18
CA THR A 251 9.30 -56.62 -10.74
C THR A 251 9.80 -56.38 -9.31
N PRO A 252 10.30 -55.18 -8.98
CA PRO A 252 10.57 -54.82 -7.60
C PRO A 252 9.34 -55.22 -6.77
N ALA A 253 9.57 -55.93 -5.67
CA ALA A 253 8.51 -56.36 -4.77
C ALA A 253 7.70 -55.12 -4.34
N GLY A 254 6.49 -54.98 -4.91
CA GLY A 254 5.63 -53.81 -4.75
C GLY A 254 5.25 -53.19 -6.10
N GLY A 255 4.18 -53.70 -6.73
CA GLY A 255 3.50 -53.04 -7.85
C GLY A 255 2.76 -51.79 -7.40
N GLU A 256 3.49 -50.80 -6.89
CA GLU A 256 2.92 -49.62 -6.27
C GLU A 256 2.76 -48.46 -7.26
N LYS A 257 1.59 -47.81 -7.22
CA LYS A 257 1.14 -46.84 -8.22
C LYS A 257 1.79 -45.47 -8.03
N THR A 258 2.52 -44.95 -9.04
CA THR A 258 3.04 -43.58 -9.03
C THR A 258 1.93 -42.56 -9.31
N SER A 259 1.73 -41.58 -8.43
CA SER A 259 0.74 -40.51 -8.62
C SER A 259 1.43 -39.16 -8.78
N VAL A 260 0.95 -38.36 -9.74
CA VAL A 260 1.44 -36.99 -9.99
C VAL A 260 0.31 -36.01 -9.70
N SER A 261 0.53 -35.08 -8.79
CA SER A 261 -0.40 -33.98 -8.54
C SER A 261 0.06 -32.71 -9.25
N GLY A 262 -0.89 -31.99 -9.85
CA GLY A 262 -0.69 -30.68 -10.47
C GLY A 262 -1.58 -29.65 -9.82
N LEU A 263 -1.03 -28.50 -9.47
CA LEU A 263 -1.76 -27.41 -8.83
C LEU A 263 -1.45 -26.09 -9.53
N PHE A 264 -2.46 -25.39 -10.00
CA PHE A 264 -2.35 -24.08 -10.64
C PHE A 264 -3.35 -23.15 -9.97
N ALA A 265 -2.87 -22.24 -9.13
CA ALA A 265 -3.69 -21.27 -8.42
C ALA A 265 -3.31 -19.85 -8.87
N ILE A 266 -4.10 -19.24 -9.74
CA ILE A 266 -3.85 -17.91 -10.30
C ILE A 266 -4.84 -16.94 -9.64
N GLY A 267 -4.35 -15.92 -8.94
CA GLY A 267 -5.19 -14.84 -8.43
C GLY A 267 -5.66 -13.95 -9.58
N GLY A 268 -6.83 -13.32 -9.43
CA GLY A 268 -7.28 -12.32 -10.39
C GLY A 268 -6.56 -10.99 -10.22
N SER A 269 -6.61 -10.13 -11.23
CA SER A 269 -6.13 -8.75 -11.14
C SER A 269 -7.24 -7.82 -10.66
N ALA A 270 -6.89 -6.81 -9.89
CA ALA A 270 -7.75 -5.70 -9.54
C ALA A 270 -7.75 -4.63 -10.65
N GLY A 271 -8.73 -3.74 -10.63
CA GLY A 271 -8.85 -2.63 -11.57
C GLY A 271 -8.21 -1.34 -11.07
N ASN A 272 -7.74 -0.52 -12.00
CA ASN A 272 -7.30 0.85 -11.72
C ASN A 272 -8.49 1.73 -11.32
N ALA A 273 -8.23 2.78 -10.56
CA ALA A 273 -9.24 3.79 -10.30
C ALA A 273 -9.42 4.75 -11.49
N GLY A 274 -10.55 5.44 -11.50
CA GLY A 274 -10.82 6.57 -12.37
C GLY A 274 -10.29 7.89 -11.80
N ASN A 275 -10.05 8.83 -12.71
CA ASN A 275 -9.53 10.16 -12.45
C ASN A 275 -10.67 11.14 -12.14
N ALA A 276 -10.36 12.23 -11.44
CA ALA A 276 -11.26 13.38 -11.36
C ALA A 276 -11.01 14.37 -12.50
N GLY A 277 -12.04 15.18 -12.78
CA GLY A 277 -11.99 16.32 -13.68
C GLY A 277 -11.65 17.63 -12.94
N THR A 278 -11.44 18.71 -13.70
CA THR A 278 -11.11 20.01 -13.13
C THR A 278 -12.29 20.58 -12.34
N VAL A 279 -11.99 21.44 -11.38
CA VAL A 279 -13.01 22.21 -10.65
C VAL A 279 -12.71 23.69 -10.75
N ASP A 280 -13.63 24.41 -11.38
CA ASP A 280 -13.50 25.85 -11.63
C ASP A 280 -14.66 26.60 -10.97
N ILE A 281 -14.38 27.47 -10.01
CA ILE A 281 -15.37 28.29 -9.31
C ILE A 281 -15.03 29.77 -9.52
N ALA A 282 -15.95 30.53 -10.11
CA ALA A 282 -15.87 31.98 -10.20
C ALA A 282 -17.06 32.60 -9.45
N HIS A 283 -16.79 33.33 -8.36
CA HIS A 283 -17.81 33.82 -7.44
C HIS A 283 -17.73 35.34 -7.24
N PHE A 284 -18.81 36.04 -7.60
CA PHE A 284 -18.92 37.50 -7.56
C PHE A 284 -20.03 38.02 -6.63
N GLY A 285 -20.72 37.15 -5.89
CA GLY A 285 -21.80 37.50 -4.95
C GLY A 285 -21.40 37.22 -3.50
N ASP A 286 -22.30 37.45 -2.55
CA ASP A 286 -22.01 37.23 -1.13
C ASP A 286 -22.47 35.84 -0.64
N VAL A 287 -21.77 35.29 0.37
CA VAL A 287 -22.10 34.03 1.05
C VAL A 287 -22.06 34.21 2.57
N LEU A 288 -23.11 33.73 3.24
CA LEU A 288 -23.22 33.64 4.68
C LEU A 288 -23.57 32.20 5.11
N THR A 289 -22.72 31.58 5.93
CA THR A 289 -22.98 30.28 6.55
C THR A 289 -22.97 30.39 8.07
N LEU A 290 -24.01 29.86 8.74
CA LEU A 290 -24.27 30.16 10.16
C LEU A 290 -23.83 29.09 11.18
N ASP A 291 -23.72 27.84 10.76
CA ASP A 291 -23.52 26.70 11.68
C ASP A 291 -22.23 25.93 11.40
N ASP A 292 -21.86 25.02 12.30
CA ASP A 292 -20.62 24.24 12.24
C ASP A 292 -20.49 23.40 10.96
N SER A 293 -19.24 23.12 10.56
CA SER A 293 -18.88 22.34 9.36
C SER A 293 -19.49 22.87 8.05
N SER A 294 -19.69 24.19 7.95
CA SER A 294 -20.38 24.84 6.83
C SER A 294 -19.45 25.82 6.13
N HIS A 295 -18.72 25.35 5.12
CA HIS A 295 -17.81 26.17 4.32
C HIS A 295 -18.54 27.21 3.48
N GLY A 296 -17.92 28.37 3.29
CA GLY A 296 -18.44 29.41 2.40
C GLY A 296 -18.39 28.97 0.94
N VAL A 297 -17.18 28.88 0.39
CA VAL A 297 -16.91 28.40 -0.98
C VAL A 297 -15.93 27.23 -0.92
N PHE A 298 -16.35 26.08 -1.45
CA PHE A 298 -15.61 24.84 -1.39
C PHE A 298 -15.47 24.22 -2.78
N GLY A 299 -14.24 23.93 -3.20
CA GLY A 299 -13.90 23.26 -4.44
C GLY A 299 -12.95 22.09 -4.20
N GLN A 300 -13.26 20.90 -4.74
CA GLN A 300 -12.37 19.74 -4.62
C GLN A 300 -12.31 18.85 -5.87
N SER A 301 -11.12 18.35 -6.19
CA SER A 301 -10.89 17.33 -7.23
C SER A 301 -10.17 16.12 -6.64
N LEU A 302 -10.82 14.95 -6.64
CA LEU A 302 -10.35 13.73 -5.96
C LEU A 302 -10.26 12.53 -6.90
N GLY A 303 -9.06 11.99 -7.12
CA GLY A 303 -8.87 10.71 -7.82
C GLY A 303 -9.40 9.51 -7.02
N GLY A 304 -9.88 8.47 -7.71
CA GLY A 304 -10.36 7.24 -7.07
C GLY A 304 -9.23 6.38 -6.48
N GLY A 305 -9.53 5.52 -5.51
CA GLY A 305 -8.55 4.54 -4.99
C GLY A 305 -8.41 3.30 -5.88
N GLY A 306 -7.19 2.78 -6.06
CA GLY A 306 -6.92 1.57 -6.84
C GLY A 306 -7.42 0.29 -6.19
N GLY A 307 -7.77 -0.71 -7.00
CA GLY A 307 -8.30 -1.99 -6.51
C GLY A 307 -7.24 -2.88 -5.86
N ASN A 308 -7.65 -3.67 -4.87
CA ASN A 308 -6.77 -4.60 -4.16
C ASN A 308 -6.83 -6.00 -4.76
N ALA A 309 -5.70 -6.70 -4.72
CA ALA A 309 -5.68 -8.12 -5.00
C ALA A 309 -6.22 -8.93 -3.81
N ALA A 310 -6.98 -9.97 -4.11
CA ALA A 310 -7.55 -10.87 -3.11
C ALA A 310 -6.68 -12.10 -2.84
N LEU A 311 -7.16 -12.95 -1.93
CA LEU A 311 -6.51 -14.18 -1.50
C LEU A 311 -6.38 -15.18 -2.66
N ASN A 312 -5.17 -15.69 -2.87
CA ASN A 312 -4.90 -16.80 -3.79
C ASN A 312 -4.29 -17.98 -3.02
N PHE A 313 -5.08 -19.04 -2.86
CA PHE A 313 -4.69 -20.22 -2.08
C PHE A 313 -4.71 -21.48 -2.94
N GLY A 314 -3.60 -22.20 -2.95
CA GLY A 314 -3.49 -23.52 -3.56
C GLY A 314 -2.95 -24.54 -2.58
N MET A 315 -3.65 -25.66 -2.41
CA MET A 315 -3.16 -26.81 -1.67
C MET A 315 -3.59 -28.12 -2.29
N ILE A 316 -2.65 -29.04 -2.50
CA ILE A 316 -2.96 -30.46 -2.73
C ILE A 316 -2.24 -31.27 -1.66
N TYR A 317 -3.03 -31.98 -0.85
CA TYR A 317 -2.53 -32.91 0.14
C TYR A 317 -2.60 -34.34 -0.40
N GLN A 318 -1.46 -35.02 -0.43
CA GLN A 318 -1.39 -36.41 -0.89
C GLN A 318 -0.97 -37.32 0.28
N SER A 319 -1.80 -38.32 0.60
CA SER A 319 -1.54 -39.31 1.65
C SER A 319 -1.36 -40.70 1.03
N GLY A 320 -0.25 -41.40 1.27
CA GLY A 320 0.04 -42.74 0.71
C GLY A 320 1.51 -43.11 0.82
N ASN A 321 1.98 -44.15 0.11
CA ASN A 321 3.39 -44.56 0.22
C ASN A 321 4.34 -43.48 -0.33
N SER A 322 5.32 -43.12 0.51
CA SER A 322 6.10 -41.87 0.46
C SER A 322 6.93 -41.72 -0.81
N GLU A 323 7.38 -42.82 -1.41
CA GLU A 323 8.38 -42.79 -2.50
C GLU A 323 7.78 -42.52 -3.90
N GLN A 324 6.44 -42.58 -4.04
CA GLN A 324 5.76 -42.65 -5.35
C GLN A 324 4.81 -41.47 -5.65
N THR A 325 4.83 -40.40 -4.83
CA THR A 325 3.94 -39.23 -5.01
C THR A 325 4.72 -37.97 -5.40
N LYS A 326 4.56 -37.49 -6.64
CA LYS A 326 5.24 -36.27 -7.15
C LYS A 326 4.25 -35.11 -7.24
N GLY A 327 4.70 -33.91 -6.88
CA GLY A 327 3.86 -32.70 -6.95
C GLY A 327 4.46 -31.59 -7.80
N PHE A 328 3.67 -31.01 -8.69
CA PHE A 328 3.95 -29.70 -9.30
C PHE A 328 2.92 -28.66 -8.85
N GLY A 329 3.37 -27.48 -8.46
CA GLY A 329 2.52 -26.36 -8.06
C GLY A 329 2.98 -25.05 -8.68
N LEU A 330 2.05 -24.28 -9.21
CA LEU A 330 2.21 -22.89 -9.61
C LEU A 330 1.15 -22.05 -8.90
N ALA A 331 1.57 -20.99 -8.22
CA ALA A 331 0.70 -19.92 -7.75
C ALA A 331 1.12 -18.60 -8.39
N VAL A 332 0.17 -17.81 -8.87
CA VAL A 332 0.41 -16.43 -9.30
C VAL A 332 -0.47 -15.54 -8.44
N GLY A 333 0.10 -14.58 -7.73
CA GLY A 333 -0.67 -13.66 -6.91
C GLY A 333 -1.56 -12.74 -7.73
N GLY A 334 -2.58 -12.17 -7.09
CA GLY A 334 -3.46 -11.23 -7.75
C GLY A 334 -2.76 -9.91 -8.06
N GLY A 335 -3.06 -9.32 -9.23
CA GLY A 335 -2.58 -7.99 -9.61
C GLY A 335 -3.33 -6.87 -8.88
N THR A 336 -2.68 -5.73 -8.72
CA THR A 336 -3.21 -4.53 -8.05
C THR A 336 -3.63 -3.49 -9.06
N GLY A 337 -4.47 -2.54 -8.64
CA GLY A 337 -4.82 -1.36 -9.42
C GLY A 337 -4.09 -0.11 -8.94
N ASP A 338 -3.79 0.80 -9.87
CA ASP A 338 -3.27 2.13 -9.57
C ASP A 338 -4.36 3.08 -9.06
N GLY A 339 -3.98 4.06 -8.25
CA GLY A 339 -4.86 5.17 -7.85
C GLY A 339 -5.09 6.15 -8.99
N GLY A 340 -6.29 6.70 -9.10
CA GLY A 340 -6.65 7.71 -10.09
C GLY A 340 -6.08 9.09 -9.74
N THR A 341 -5.94 9.98 -10.72
CA THR A 341 -5.41 11.33 -10.48
C THR A 341 -6.50 12.30 -10.05
N GLY A 342 -6.17 13.22 -9.14
CA GLY A 342 -6.91 14.47 -8.99
C GLY A 342 -6.52 15.43 -10.12
N ALA A 343 -7.39 16.38 -10.45
CA ALA A 343 -7.13 17.41 -11.46
C ALA A 343 -7.03 18.80 -10.83
N ALA A 344 -6.82 19.82 -11.68
CA ALA A 344 -6.66 21.18 -11.22
C ALA A 344 -7.93 21.71 -10.53
N VAL A 345 -7.74 22.53 -9.50
CA VAL A 345 -8.82 23.27 -8.83
C VAL A 345 -8.49 24.75 -8.87
N THR A 346 -9.39 25.54 -9.46
CA THR A 346 -9.29 27.00 -9.56
C THR A 346 -10.49 27.63 -8.88
N LEU A 347 -10.26 28.48 -7.89
CA LEU A 347 -11.30 29.16 -7.14
C LEU A 347 -11.00 30.66 -7.08
N ASP A 348 -11.83 31.45 -7.74
CA ASP A 348 -11.75 32.91 -7.75
C ASP A 348 -12.95 33.50 -7.00
N ASN A 349 -12.67 34.17 -5.88
CA ASN A 349 -13.68 34.84 -5.06
C ASN A 349 -13.53 36.36 -5.08
N VAL A 350 -14.57 37.06 -5.51
CA VAL A 350 -14.65 38.53 -5.49
C VAL A 350 -15.63 39.05 -4.43
N GLY A 351 -16.66 38.27 -4.09
CA GLY A 351 -17.68 38.67 -3.13
C GLY A 351 -17.33 38.39 -1.67
N ALA A 352 -18.17 38.86 -0.74
CA ALA A 352 -17.93 38.70 0.68
C ALA A 352 -18.34 37.30 1.17
N VAL A 353 -17.47 36.66 1.94
CA VAL A 353 -17.72 35.33 2.51
C VAL A 353 -17.65 35.40 4.02
N VAL A 354 -18.73 35.02 4.69
CA VAL A 354 -18.83 34.99 6.15
C VAL A 354 -19.21 33.59 6.60
N THR A 355 -18.40 33.00 7.48
CA THR A 355 -18.68 31.72 8.13
C THR A 355 -18.61 31.88 9.65
N THR A 356 -19.62 31.39 10.38
CA THR A 356 -19.70 31.60 11.83
C THR A 356 -19.44 30.35 12.67
N GLY A 357 -19.73 29.16 12.14
CA GLY A 357 -19.49 27.90 12.83
C GLY A 357 -18.03 27.47 12.92
N ALA A 358 -17.73 26.49 13.78
CA ALA A 358 -16.44 25.81 13.84
C ALA A 358 -16.21 24.91 12.61
N ASP A 359 -14.96 24.59 12.30
CA ASP A 359 -14.56 23.78 11.14
C ASP A 359 -15.15 24.29 9.80
N SER A 360 -15.36 25.60 9.69
CA SER A 360 -16.09 26.25 8.60
C SER A 360 -15.20 27.24 7.86
N HIS A 361 -14.32 26.73 7.00
CA HIS A 361 -13.47 27.57 6.14
C HIS A 361 -14.26 28.57 5.30
N GLY A 362 -13.72 29.78 5.13
CA GLY A 362 -14.29 30.76 4.21
C GLY A 362 -14.19 30.26 2.77
N ILE A 363 -12.95 30.06 2.32
CA ILE A 363 -12.62 29.51 1.01
C ILE A 363 -11.76 28.26 1.19
N PHE A 364 -12.13 27.17 0.51
CA PHE A 364 -11.43 25.90 0.54
C PHE A 364 -11.27 25.33 -0.88
N ALA A 365 -10.02 25.16 -1.33
CA ALA A 365 -9.66 24.58 -2.61
C ALA A 365 -8.70 23.39 -2.41
N GLN A 366 -9.04 22.22 -2.95
CA GLN A 366 -8.27 21.01 -2.71
C GLN A 366 -8.18 20.07 -3.91
N SER A 367 -6.97 19.64 -4.28
CA SER A 367 -6.76 18.54 -5.23
C SER A 367 -6.06 17.37 -4.56
N VAL A 368 -6.58 16.15 -4.75
CA VAL A 368 -6.08 14.95 -4.09
C VAL A 368 -6.04 13.79 -5.08
N GLY A 369 -4.90 13.12 -5.18
CA GLY A 369 -4.79 11.88 -5.96
C GLY A 369 -5.41 10.67 -5.25
N GLY A 370 -5.47 9.51 -5.90
CA GLY A 370 -5.97 8.27 -5.32
C GLY A 370 -4.90 7.42 -4.62
N GLY A 371 -5.26 6.55 -3.68
CA GLY A 371 -4.32 5.57 -3.12
C GLY A 371 -4.08 4.38 -4.06
N GLY A 372 -2.87 3.80 -4.04
CA GLY A 372 -2.54 2.59 -4.80
C GLY A 372 -3.05 1.29 -4.17
N GLY A 373 -3.37 0.29 -5.00
CA GLY A 373 -3.91 -1.00 -4.58
C GLY A 373 -2.89 -1.95 -3.95
N ASN A 374 -3.33 -2.79 -3.00
CA ASN A 374 -2.44 -3.71 -2.28
C ASN A 374 -2.41 -5.10 -2.90
N ALA A 375 -1.22 -5.69 -3.00
CA ALA A 375 -1.05 -7.07 -3.44
C ALA A 375 -1.60 -8.05 -2.39
N GLY A 376 -2.39 -9.02 -2.85
CA GLY A 376 -3.09 -9.97 -2.00
C GLY A 376 -2.19 -11.11 -1.52
N TYR A 377 -2.61 -11.80 -0.45
CA TYR A 377 -1.87 -12.93 0.07
C TYR A 377 -1.94 -14.13 -0.87
N SER A 378 -0.77 -14.67 -1.23
CA SER A 378 -0.65 -15.88 -2.03
C SER A 378 0.02 -16.99 -1.24
N SER A 379 -0.52 -18.21 -1.29
CA SER A 379 0.09 -19.38 -0.65
C SER A 379 -0.09 -20.63 -1.49
N LEU A 380 1.00 -21.39 -1.60
CA LEU A 380 1.06 -22.63 -2.34
C LEU A 380 1.66 -23.71 -1.43
N THR A 381 0.90 -24.75 -1.12
CA THR A 381 1.39 -25.92 -0.39
C THR A 381 1.19 -27.16 -1.25
N ASN A 382 2.29 -27.77 -1.67
CA ASN A 382 2.24 -29.01 -2.44
C ASN A 382 2.87 -30.14 -1.63
N ALA A 383 2.08 -31.15 -1.25
CA ALA A 383 2.56 -32.31 -0.53
C ALA A 383 2.80 -33.47 -1.50
N GLY A 384 4.05 -33.61 -1.97
CA GLY A 384 4.53 -34.79 -2.68
C GLY A 384 5.75 -35.34 -1.94
N GLU A 385 5.59 -36.46 -1.24
CA GLU A 385 6.69 -37.05 -0.47
C GLU A 385 7.76 -37.68 -1.39
N GLY A 386 7.41 -37.97 -2.65
CA GLY A 386 8.29 -38.40 -3.74
C GLY A 386 8.92 -37.25 -4.54
N GLY A 387 8.90 -36.03 -3.99
CA GLY A 387 9.51 -34.83 -4.57
C GLY A 387 8.48 -33.83 -5.10
N SER A 388 8.81 -32.54 -5.02
CA SER A 388 7.91 -31.47 -5.41
C SER A 388 8.60 -30.26 -6.04
N VAL A 389 7.93 -29.58 -6.95
CA VAL A 389 8.27 -28.24 -7.45
C VAL A 389 7.11 -27.32 -7.15
N ALA A 390 7.37 -26.19 -6.51
CA ALA A 390 6.38 -25.18 -6.18
C ALA A 390 6.91 -23.79 -6.56
N ILE A 391 6.29 -23.16 -7.55
CA ILE A 391 6.59 -21.80 -8.00
C ILE A 391 5.47 -20.89 -7.52
N GLN A 392 5.80 -19.79 -6.86
CA GLN A 392 4.90 -18.71 -6.52
C GLN A 392 5.39 -17.43 -7.19
N ILE A 393 4.55 -16.73 -7.93
CA ILE A 393 4.84 -15.45 -8.55
C ILE A 393 4.10 -14.39 -7.75
N GLY A 394 4.84 -13.46 -7.14
CA GLY A 394 4.25 -12.31 -6.46
C GLY A 394 3.83 -11.23 -7.44
N ARG A 395 3.16 -10.20 -6.91
CA ARG A 395 2.80 -8.98 -7.64
C ARG A 395 3.25 -7.74 -6.86
N THR A 396 3.51 -6.66 -7.61
CA THR A 396 3.81 -5.33 -7.08
C THR A 396 2.54 -4.65 -6.59
N GLY A 397 2.65 -3.77 -5.60
CA GLY A 397 1.60 -2.83 -5.22
C GLY A 397 1.33 -1.81 -6.33
N GLY A 398 0.11 -1.29 -6.36
CA GLY A 398 -0.28 -0.22 -7.27
C GLY A 398 0.38 1.11 -6.90
N THR A 399 0.57 1.97 -7.87
CA THR A 399 1.06 3.35 -7.65
C THR A 399 -0.05 4.23 -7.08
N GLY A 400 0.32 5.20 -6.25
CA GLY A 400 -0.57 6.28 -5.83
C GLY A 400 -0.80 7.28 -6.96
N GLY A 401 -2.01 7.81 -7.05
CA GLY A 401 -2.40 8.84 -8.01
C GLY A 401 -1.84 10.20 -7.65
N ALA A 402 -1.51 11.00 -8.67
CA ALA A 402 -1.08 12.37 -8.53
C ALA A 402 -2.26 13.32 -8.25
N ALA A 403 -2.01 14.42 -7.54
CA ALA A 403 -2.93 15.56 -7.47
C ALA A 403 -2.62 16.58 -8.57
N GLY A 404 -3.60 17.42 -8.89
CA GLY A 404 -3.45 18.57 -9.78
C GLY A 404 -3.02 19.84 -9.05
N SER A 405 -2.77 20.89 -9.82
CA SER A 405 -2.46 22.22 -9.27
C SER A 405 -3.69 22.85 -8.61
N VAL A 406 -3.48 23.66 -7.59
CA VAL A 406 -4.55 24.41 -6.91
C VAL A 406 -4.26 25.91 -7.00
N HIS A 407 -5.21 26.67 -7.55
CA HIS A 407 -5.22 28.13 -7.52
C HIS A 407 -6.39 28.63 -6.67
N ALA A 408 -6.13 29.52 -5.72
CA ALA A 408 -7.19 30.13 -4.93
C ALA A 408 -6.96 31.64 -4.76
N SER A 409 -7.92 32.46 -5.20
CA SER A 409 -7.87 33.91 -5.10
C SER A 409 -9.05 34.47 -4.29
N SER A 410 -8.78 35.54 -3.51
CA SER A 410 -9.81 36.27 -2.78
C SER A 410 -9.59 37.77 -2.88
N GLU A 411 -10.46 38.46 -3.62
CA GLU A 411 -10.58 39.91 -3.71
C GLU A 411 -11.62 40.49 -2.76
N GLY A 412 -12.64 39.70 -2.42
CA GLY A 412 -13.66 40.05 -1.44
C GLY A 412 -13.21 39.86 0.02
N THR A 413 -13.99 40.40 0.96
CA THR A 413 -13.73 40.21 2.39
C THR A 413 -14.12 38.81 2.84
N VAL A 414 -13.23 38.11 3.52
CA VAL A 414 -13.51 36.80 4.14
C VAL A 414 -13.43 36.93 5.65
N LEU A 415 -14.50 36.56 6.34
CA LEU A 415 -14.59 36.52 7.81
C LEU A 415 -14.95 35.12 8.28
N THR A 416 -14.09 34.50 9.08
CA THR A 416 -14.37 33.24 9.75
C THR A 416 -14.32 33.41 11.26
N GLN A 417 -15.33 32.93 11.98
CA GLN A 417 -15.44 33.15 13.43
C GLN A 417 -15.10 31.91 14.26
N GLY A 418 -15.46 30.70 13.81
CA GLY A 418 -15.28 29.48 14.59
C GLY A 418 -13.84 28.96 14.62
N ASP A 419 -13.57 28.06 15.56
CA ASP A 419 -12.27 27.38 15.68
C ASP A 419 -11.97 26.54 14.41
N ARG A 420 -10.67 26.36 14.11
CA ARG A 420 -10.16 25.60 12.96
C ARG A 420 -10.69 26.06 11.60
N SER A 421 -11.18 27.29 11.52
CA SER A 421 -11.85 27.83 10.34
C SER A 421 -10.95 28.80 9.58
N HIS A 422 -10.10 28.29 8.70
CA HIS A 422 -9.22 29.12 7.85
C HIS A 422 -9.98 30.09 6.93
N GLY A 423 -9.39 31.26 6.70
CA GLY A 423 -9.92 32.24 5.74
C GLY A 423 -9.81 31.71 4.30
N LEU A 424 -8.59 31.42 3.87
CA LEU A 424 -8.27 30.89 2.55
C LEU A 424 -7.41 29.63 2.68
N PHE A 425 -7.95 28.47 2.31
CA PHE A 425 -7.28 27.18 2.35
C PHE A 425 -7.08 26.63 0.94
N ALA A 426 -5.84 26.32 0.57
CA ALA A 426 -5.47 25.74 -0.71
C ALA A 426 -4.51 24.56 -0.50
N GLN A 427 -4.86 23.37 -0.99
CA GLN A 427 -4.07 22.17 -0.75
C GLN A 427 -4.01 21.21 -1.95
N SER A 428 -2.82 20.77 -2.31
CA SER A 428 -2.61 19.68 -3.27
C SER A 428 -1.90 18.50 -2.61
N VAL A 429 -2.46 17.29 -2.72
CA VAL A 429 -1.93 16.08 -2.06
C VAL A 429 -1.84 14.88 -3.01
N GLY A 430 -0.63 14.43 -3.32
CA GLY A 430 -0.42 13.12 -3.93
C GLY A 430 -0.62 12.00 -2.90
N ASN A 431 -1.23 10.88 -3.28
CA ASN A 431 -1.56 9.81 -2.33
C ASN A 431 -0.58 8.63 -2.35
N GLY A 432 -0.65 7.77 -1.34
CA GLY A 432 0.36 6.72 -1.12
C GLY A 432 0.29 5.53 -2.09
N GLY A 433 1.44 4.86 -2.29
CA GLY A 433 1.57 3.61 -3.04
C GLY A 433 1.17 2.36 -2.25
N GLY A 434 0.92 1.27 -2.97
CA GLY A 434 0.44 0.00 -2.42
C GLY A 434 1.54 -0.99 -2.00
N ASN A 435 1.14 -2.03 -1.26
CA ASN A 435 2.05 -3.07 -0.77
C ASN A 435 2.28 -4.21 -1.76
N SER A 436 3.47 -4.79 -1.75
CA SER A 436 3.91 -5.85 -2.66
C SER A 436 4.03 -7.23 -2.00
N THR A 437 4.14 -8.27 -2.83
CA THR A 437 4.42 -9.65 -2.40
C THR A 437 5.74 -10.17 -2.97
N ALA A 438 6.04 -11.46 -2.76
CA ALA A 438 7.29 -12.09 -3.20
C ALA A 438 7.06 -13.19 -4.23
N THR A 439 8.04 -13.38 -5.10
CA THR A 439 8.16 -14.53 -5.99
C THR A 439 9.06 -15.57 -5.34
N SER A 440 8.65 -16.83 -5.29
CA SER A 440 9.47 -17.91 -4.74
C SER A 440 9.43 -19.19 -5.58
N VAL A 441 10.51 -19.96 -5.51
CA VAL A 441 10.65 -21.27 -6.15
C VAL A 441 11.13 -22.24 -5.08
N THR A 442 10.40 -23.32 -4.87
CA THR A 442 10.72 -24.38 -3.92
C THR A 442 10.85 -25.71 -4.65
N LEU A 443 11.94 -26.42 -4.43
CA LEU A 443 12.20 -27.78 -4.91
C LEU A 443 12.36 -28.70 -3.70
N GLY A 444 11.66 -29.82 -3.68
CA GLY A 444 11.83 -30.90 -2.70
C GLY A 444 12.22 -32.18 -3.42
N THR A 445 13.21 -32.91 -2.89
CA THR A 445 13.58 -34.24 -3.37
C THR A 445 12.75 -35.31 -2.65
N PRO A 446 12.63 -36.52 -3.24
CA PRO A 446 11.93 -37.64 -2.59
C PRO A 446 12.47 -37.92 -1.19
N LYS A 447 11.59 -38.33 -0.29
CA LYS A 447 11.93 -38.95 0.99
C LYS A 447 11.82 -40.46 0.83
N THR A 448 12.90 -41.18 1.12
CA THR A 448 12.89 -42.65 1.19
C THR A 448 12.87 -43.08 2.65
N SER A 449 12.73 -44.38 2.91
CA SER A 449 12.80 -44.92 4.28
C SER A 449 14.09 -44.51 5.03
N ASP A 450 15.18 -44.29 4.28
CA ASP A 450 16.49 -43.91 4.82
C ASP A 450 16.85 -42.42 4.61
N ASP A 451 16.28 -41.72 3.63
CA ASP A 451 16.54 -40.29 3.35
C ASP A 451 15.35 -39.40 3.73
N LYS A 452 15.59 -38.41 4.61
CA LYS A 452 14.59 -37.42 5.04
C LYS A 452 14.23 -36.39 3.96
N GLY A 453 14.87 -36.46 2.79
CA GLY A 453 14.64 -35.62 1.62
C GLY A 453 15.26 -34.23 1.75
N SER A 454 15.76 -33.69 0.64
CA SER A 454 16.36 -32.36 0.57
C SER A 454 15.37 -31.31 0.06
N SER A 455 15.53 -30.06 0.46
CA SER A 455 14.73 -28.94 -0.01
C SER A 455 15.59 -27.75 -0.41
N PHE A 456 15.20 -27.07 -1.48
CA PHE A 456 15.75 -25.80 -1.92
C PHE A 456 14.60 -24.79 -2.01
N LYS A 457 14.77 -23.58 -1.48
CA LYS A 457 13.81 -22.49 -1.64
C LYS A 457 14.52 -21.18 -1.96
N LEU A 458 14.18 -20.55 -3.07
CA LEU A 458 14.52 -19.15 -3.36
C LEU A 458 13.25 -18.31 -3.20
N SER A 459 13.32 -17.20 -2.48
CA SER A 459 12.22 -16.24 -2.32
C SER A 459 12.77 -14.83 -2.49
N VAL A 460 12.17 -14.04 -3.38
CA VAL A 460 12.55 -12.66 -3.71
C VAL A 460 11.32 -11.78 -3.60
N GLY A 461 11.36 -10.81 -2.69
CA GLY A 461 10.35 -9.77 -2.56
C GLY A 461 10.37 -8.80 -3.73
N LEU A 462 9.20 -8.30 -4.10
CA LEU A 462 9.05 -7.30 -5.16
C LEU A 462 9.03 -5.88 -4.58
N GLU A 463 9.34 -4.89 -5.41
CA GLU A 463 9.32 -3.47 -5.03
C GLU A 463 7.90 -2.99 -4.65
N GLY A 464 7.77 -2.14 -3.64
CA GLY A 464 6.51 -1.48 -3.25
C GLY A 464 5.99 -0.49 -4.31
N GLY A 465 4.70 -0.14 -4.27
CA GLY A 465 4.14 0.86 -5.18
C GLY A 465 4.69 2.26 -4.90
N GLN A 466 4.84 3.11 -5.93
CA GLN A 466 5.30 4.48 -5.76
C GLN A 466 4.19 5.40 -5.21
N GLY A 467 4.56 6.44 -4.46
CA GLY A 467 3.65 7.52 -4.07
C GLY A 467 3.34 8.47 -5.22
N GLY A 468 2.16 9.07 -5.21
CA GLY A 468 1.73 10.07 -6.19
C GLY A 468 2.33 11.45 -5.93
N ALA A 469 2.58 12.22 -6.98
CA ALA A 469 3.06 13.61 -6.87
C ALA A 469 1.91 14.56 -6.50
N ALA A 470 2.23 15.64 -5.79
CA ALA A 470 1.34 16.79 -5.69
C ALA A 470 1.62 17.81 -6.79
N GLY A 471 0.61 18.60 -7.16
CA GLY A 471 0.75 19.78 -8.01
C GLY A 471 1.13 21.05 -7.23
N ASP A 472 1.35 22.11 -8.00
CA ASP A 472 1.65 23.44 -7.47
C ASP A 472 0.43 24.05 -6.76
N VAL A 473 0.70 24.90 -5.76
CA VAL A 473 -0.32 25.67 -5.06
C VAL A 473 -0.02 27.16 -5.20
N ASP A 474 -0.96 27.90 -5.77
CA ASP A 474 -0.87 29.34 -5.99
C ASP A 474 -2.01 30.06 -5.27
N VAL A 475 -1.68 31.05 -4.44
CA VAL A 475 -2.66 31.78 -3.63
C VAL A 475 -2.49 33.28 -3.80
N ALA A 476 -3.59 33.97 -4.14
CA ALA A 476 -3.65 35.42 -4.27
C ALA A 476 -4.68 36.03 -3.30
N ALA A 477 -4.20 36.74 -2.27
CA ALA A 477 -5.06 37.42 -1.30
C ALA A 477 -4.99 38.95 -1.49
N THR A 478 -6.06 39.56 -1.97
CA THR A 478 -6.16 41.02 -2.15
C THR A 478 -7.26 41.64 -1.28
N GLY A 479 -8.32 40.91 -1.00
CA GLY A 479 -9.39 41.27 -0.05
C GLY A 479 -9.03 40.97 1.41
N ALA A 480 -9.69 41.65 2.37
CA ALA A 480 -9.38 41.47 3.79
C ALA A 480 -9.75 40.06 4.28
N LEU A 481 -8.83 39.40 5.00
CA LEU A 481 -9.03 38.07 5.59
C LEU A 481 -9.01 38.20 7.11
N THR A 482 -10.13 37.92 7.78
CA THR A 482 -10.24 37.94 9.24
C THR A 482 -10.65 36.57 9.75
N THR A 483 -9.86 36.02 10.67
CA THR A 483 -10.11 34.73 11.32
C THR A 483 -10.07 34.92 12.84
N LEU A 484 -11.14 34.58 13.56
CA LEU A 484 -11.25 34.86 15.00
C LEU A 484 -11.04 33.64 15.90
N GLY A 485 -11.31 32.43 15.39
CA GLY A 485 -11.18 31.19 16.15
C GLY A 485 -9.75 30.69 16.35
N THR A 486 -9.58 29.73 17.26
CA THR A 486 -8.30 29.08 17.54
C THR A 486 -7.90 28.13 16.42
N ASP A 487 -6.60 28.01 16.12
CA ASP A 487 -6.10 27.20 14.99
C ASP A 487 -6.69 27.63 13.62
N ALA A 488 -7.11 28.90 13.48
CA ALA A 488 -7.74 29.44 12.28
C ALA A 488 -6.77 30.37 11.52
N HIS A 489 -5.96 29.80 10.63
CA HIS A 489 -5.06 30.56 9.76
C HIS A 489 -5.77 31.54 8.81
N GLY A 490 -5.12 32.69 8.53
CA GLY A 490 -5.57 33.61 7.49
C GLY A 490 -5.49 32.97 6.11
N VAL A 491 -4.28 32.57 5.73
CA VAL A 491 -3.98 31.79 4.52
C VAL A 491 -3.28 30.49 4.93
N PHE A 492 -3.76 29.37 4.40
CA PHE A 492 -3.10 28.06 4.47
C PHE A 492 -2.89 27.53 3.04
N ALA A 493 -1.64 27.41 2.61
CA ALA A 493 -1.26 26.92 1.30
C ALA A 493 -0.29 25.75 1.45
N GLN A 494 -0.65 24.56 0.94
CA GLN A 494 0.15 23.36 1.15
C GLN A 494 0.19 22.40 -0.05
N SER A 495 1.39 21.99 -0.46
CA SER A 495 1.59 20.92 -1.45
C SER A 495 2.33 19.74 -0.81
N VAL A 496 1.77 18.52 -0.89
CA VAL A 496 2.31 17.32 -0.21
C VAL A 496 2.38 16.12 -1.17
N GLY A 497 3.60 15.63 -1.42
CA GLY A 497 3.80 14.38 -2.14
C GLY A 497 3.39 13.13 -1.33
N GLY A 498 2.93 12.10 -2.02
CA GLY A 498 2.46 10.85 -1.41
C GLY A 498 3.57 9.93 -0.90
N GLY A 499 3.26 9.07 0.07
CA GLY A 499 4.23 8.10 0.59
C GLY A 499 4.44 6.89 -0.33
N GLY A 500 5.63 6.28 -0.29
CA GLY A 500 5.92 5.02 -0.98
C GLY A 500 5.35 3.80 -0.25
N GLY A 501 5.04 2.75 -1.02
CA GLY A 501 4.48 1.48 -0.55
C GLY A 501 5.53 0.51 0.00
N THR A 502 5.09 -0.58 0.67
CA THR A 502 6.02 -1.56 1.23
C THR A 502 6.44 -2.63 0.23
N GLY A 503 7.73 -2.98 0.26
CA GLY A 503 8.29 -4.09 -0.52
C GLY A 503 7.85 -5.46 -0.01
N GLY A 504 7.82 -6.44 -0.90
CA GLY A 504 7.39 -7.81 -0.60
C GLY A 504 8.31 -8.53 0.38
N GLY A 505 7.73 -9.22 1.35
CA GLY A 505 8.49 -10.05 2.29
C GLY A 505 8.86 -11.42 1.73
N ALA A 506 10.11 -11.85 1.91
CA ALA A 506 10.60 -13.16 1.52
C ALA A 506 10.71 -14.13 2.72
N SER A 507 10.46 -15.42 2.47
CA SER A 507 10.56 -16.45 3.51
C SER A 507 11.19 -17.76 3.02
N GLY A 508 12.05 -18.35 3.87
CA GLY A 508 12.68 -19.66 3.76
C GLY A 508 12.15 -20.63 4.81
N SER A 509 12.46 -21.93 4.67
CA SER A 509 12.10 -22.94 5.68
C SER A 509 13.21 -23.97 5.90
N ALA A 510 13.39 -24.40 7.15
CA ALA A 510 14.25 -25.50 7.56
C ALA A 510 13.46 -26.82 7.61
N GLY A 511 13.97 -27.87 6.96
CA GLY A 511 13.40 -29.22 6.90
C GLY A 511 14.19 -30.29 7.64
N ALA A 512 13.67 -31.53 7.62
CA ALA A 512 14.25 -32.68 8.30
C ALA A 512 15.50 -33.28 7.61
N GLY A 513 15.68 -33.08 6.29
CA GLY A 513 16.90 -33.42 5.56
C GLY A 513 17.75 -32.19 5.21
N LYS A 514 18.42 -32.17 4.05
CA LYS A 514 19.27 -31.04 3.65
C LYS A 514 18.43 -29.88 3.12
N SER A 515 18.51 -28.71 3.70
CA SER A 515 17.70 -27.55 3.31
C SER A 515 18.59 -26.39 2.89
N LEU A 516 18.37 -25.81 1.71
CA LEU A 516 19.00 -24.56 1.28
C LEU A 516 17.90 -23.51 1.05
N SER A 517 17.92 -22.42 1.83
CA SER A 517 16.99 -21.31 1.69
C SER A 517 17.72 -20.02 1.30
N ILE A 518 17.23 -19.33 0.28
CA ILE A 518 17.65 -17.98 -0.10
C ILE A 518 16.41 -17.09 -0.01
N SER A 519 16.46 -16.05 0.82
CA SER A 519 15.36 -15.11 1.03
C SER A 519 15.88 -13.68 0.87
N ILE A 520 15.34 -12.94 -0.08
CA ILE A 520 15.73 -11.56 -0.38
C ILE A 520 14.47 -10.71 -0.26
N GLY A 521 14.45 -9.75 0.67
CA GLY A 521 13.33 -8.81 0.81
C GLY A 521 13.24 -7.84 -0.37
N GLY A 522 12.04 -7.39 -0.70
CA GLY A 522 11.80 -6.42 -1.76
C GLY A 522 12.15 -4.99 -1.33
N THR A 523 12.38 -4.09 -2.28
CA THR A 523 12.61 -2.68 -1.99
C THR A 523 11.30 -1.97 -1.63
N GLY A 524 11.32 -1.00 -0.73
CA GLY A 524 10.19 -0.09 -0.54
C GLY A 524 10.02 0.82 -1.77
N GLY A 525 8.80 1.24 -2.07
CA GLY A 525 8.54 2.22 -3.13
C GLY A 525 9.07 3.61 -2.75
N THR A 526 9.44 4.43 -3.72
CA THR A 526 9.72 5.86 -3.56
C THR A 526 8.47 6.64 -3.15
N GLY A 527 8.67 7.75 -2.44
CA GLY A 527 7.62 8.76 -2.27
C GLY A 527 7.24 9.45 -3.58
N GLY A 528 6.33 10.42 -3.51
CA GLY A 528 6.00 11.36 -4.58
C GLY A 528 6.53 12.76 -4.28
N THR A 529 6.66 13.62 -5.30
CA THR A 529 7.19 14.98 -5.12
C THR A 529 6.13 15.93 -4.54
N GLY A 530 6.56 16.90 -3.73
CA GLY A 530 5.76 18.10 -3.45
C GLY A 530 5.90 19.09 -4.61
N GLY A 531 4.89 19.93 -4.82
CA GLY A 531 4.89 21.00 -5.81
C GLY A 531 5.28 22.36 -5.23
N LYS A 532 5.45 23.36 -6.10
CA LYS A 532 5.77 24.73 -5.71
C LYS A 532 4.60 25.33 -4.93
N VAL A 533 4.90 26.11 -3.89
CA VAL A 533 3.88 26.90 -3.19
C VAL A 533 4.19 28.39 -3.34
N SER A 534 3.27 29.15 -3.94
CA SER A 534 3.38 30.60 -4.10
C SER A 534 2.22 31.30 -3.41
N VAL A 535 2.53 32.28 -2.56
CA VAL A 535 1.52 33.11 -1.89
C VAL A 535 1.83 34.58 -2.12
N ALA A 536 0.92 35.29 -2.79
CA ALA A 536 0.97 36.74 -2.96
C ALA A 536 -0.16 37.40 -2.16
N SER A 537 0.18 38.29 -1.23
CA SER A 537 -0.79 39.02 -0.41
C SER A 537 -0.61 40.53 -0.51
N THR A 538 -1.67 41.23 -0.88
CA THR A 538 -1.84 42.68 -0.68
C THR A 538 -2.91 42.98 0.38
N ALA A 539 -3.59 41.93 0.86
CA ALA A 539 -4.68 41.98 1.82
C ALA A 539 -4.30 42.49 3.21
N GLY A 540 -5.32 42.95 3.96
CA GLY A 540 -5.26 43.01 5.41
C GLY A 540 -5.64 41.65 6.00
N ILE A 541 -4.67 40.95 6.60
CA ILE A 541 -4.86 39.65 7.25
C ILE A 541 -4.86 39.85 8.76
N LEU A 542 -5.94 39.42 9.42
CA LEU A 542 -6.11 39.47 10.87
C LEU A 542 -6.41 38.07 11.41
N THR A 543 -5.60 37.58 12.36
CA THR A 543 -5.86 36.34 13.09
C THR A 543 -5.97 36.61 14.59
N GLY A 544 -7.09 36.19 15.19
CA GLY A 544 -7.52 36.63 16.52
C GLY A 544 -7.01 35.79 17.69
N ALA A 545 -6.88 34.46 17.51
CA ALA A 545 -6.65 33.53 18.61
C ALA A 545 -5.35 32.72 18.47
N ASP A 546 -5.10 31.84 19.45
CA ASP A 546 -3.86 31.06 19.54
C ASP A 546 -3.64 30.14 18.34
N ARG A 547 -2.37 29.89 18.02
CA ARG A 547 -1.89 29.02 16.92
C ARG A 547 -2.39 29.41 15.53
N SER A 548 -2.95 30.60 15.39
CA SER A 548 -3.55 31.10 14.15
C SER A 548 -2.55 31.95 13.35
N ILE A 549 -1.74 31.29 12.53
CA ILE A 549 -0.76 31.92 11.65
C ILE A 549 -1.44 32.82 10.58
N GLY A 550 -0.85 33.97 10.26
CA GLY A 550 -1.33 34.86 9.21
C GLY A 550 -1.25 34.21 7.83
N ILE A 551 -0.04 33.86 7.39
CA ILE A 551 0.21 33.08 6.16
C ILE A 551 1.03 31.85 6.50
N LEU A 552 0.46 30.66 6.28
CA LEU A 552 1.18 29.39 6.29
C LEU A 552 1.35 28.90 4.85
N ALA A 553 2.59 28.73 4.40
CA ALA A 553 2.93 28.20 3.08
C ALA A 553 3.91 27.02 3.24
N GLN A 554 3.56 25.84 2.73
CA GLN A 554 4.36 24.63 2.95
C GLN A 554 4.42 23.70 1.73
N SER A 555 5.63 23.37 1.27
CA SER A 555 5.86 22.28 0.31
C SER A 555 6.53 21.11 1.00
N VAL A 556 5.98 19.90 0.83
CA VAL A 556 6.46 18.67 1.47
C VAL A 556 6.63 17.57 0.44
N GLY A 557 7.82 16.98 0.40
CA GLY A 557 8.09 15.79 -0.37
C GLY A 557 7.59 14.51 0.33
N GLY A 558 7.19 13.52 -0.46
CA GLY A 558 6.69 12.25 0.02
C GLY A 558 7.78 11.35 0.61
N ALA A 559 7.48 10.66 1.70
CA ALA A 559 8.42 9.73 2.32
C ALA A 559 8.53 8.41 1.53
N GLY A 560 9.71 7.78 1.59
CA GLY A 560 9.94 6.45 1.02
C GLY A 560 9.29 5.32 1.82
N GLY A 561 8.98 4.23 1.12
CA GLY A 561 8.33 3.04 1.65
C GLY A 561 9.28 2.09 2.38
N THR A 562 8.72 1.13 3.11
CA THR A 562 9.52 0.17 3.89
C THR A 562 9.95 -1.03 3.04
N GLY A 563 11.22 -1.43 3.15
CA GLY A 563 11.74 -2.64 2.54
C GLY A 563 11.14 -3.91 3.12
N GLY A 564 10.96 -4.93 2.28
CA GLY A 564 10.43 -6.22 2.66
C GLY A 564 11.37 -6.98 3.61
N TYR A 565 10.80 -7.75 4.52
CA TYR A 565 11.58 -8.61 5.42
C TYR A 565 12.17 -9.82 4.69
N ALA A 566 13.23 -10.41 5.25
CA ALA A 566 13.71 -11.74 4.87
C ALA A 566 13.77 -12.65 6.10
N LYS A 567 12.98 -13.74 6.06
CA LYS A 567 12.88 -14.68 7.18
C LYS A 567 13.33 -16.07 6.76
N SER A 568 14.11 -16.77 7.57
CA SER A 568 14.51 -18.16 7.35
C SER A 568 14.46 -18.98 8.65
N GLY A 569 14.52 -20.30 8.52
CA GLY A 569 14.53 -21.23 9.66
C GLY A 569 13.22 -22.01 9.85
N VAL A 570 12.90 -22.41 11.08
CA VAL A 570 11.69 -23.20 11.37
C VAL A 570 10.45 -22.31 11.41
N THR A 571 9.40 -22.74 10.73
CA THR A 571 8.10 -22.06 10.74
C THR A 571 7.41 -22.22 12.10
N ALA A 572 6.45 -21.35 12.43
CA ALA A 572 5.67 -21.44 13.66
C ALA A 572 4.94 -22.79 13.82
N MET A 573 4.43 -23.35 12.72
CA MET A 573 3.82 -24.68 12.72
C MET A 573 4.83 -25.79 12.98
N SER A 574 6.04 -25.68 12.42
CA SER A 574 7.13 -26.61 12.69
C SER A 574 7.60 -26.51 14.14
N PHE A 575 7.65 -25.31 14.72
CA PHE A 575 7.95 -25.12 16.14
C PHE A 575 6.93 -25.84 17.02
N LEU A 576 5.63 -25.66 16.77
CA LEU A 576 4.59 -26.35 17.55
C LEU A 576 4.67 -27.88 17.38
N LYS A 577 4.89 -28.38 16.16
CA LYS A 577 5.08 -29.81 15.89
C LYS A 577 6.31 -30.38 16.61
N ASN A 578 7.45 -29.70 16.50
CA ASN A 578 8.69 -30.07 17.18
C ASN A 578 8.51 -30.04 18.70
N THR A 579 7.75 -29.08 19.22
CA THR A 579 7.44 -28.96 20.65
C THR A 579 6.50 -30.07 21.12
N VAL A 580 5.62 -30.60 20.28
CA VAL A 580 4.69 -31.68 20.68
C VAL A 580 5.30 -33.07 20.48
N LYS A 581 5.86 -33.36 19.30
CA LYS A 581 6.30 -34.71 18.90
C LYS A 581 7.82 -34.94 18.94
N GLY A 582 8.64 -33.88 18.94
CA GLY A 582 10.09 -33.99 18.74
C GLY A 582 10.42 -34.50 17.33
N SER A 583 10.90 -33.63 16.46
CA SER A 583 11.36 -34.04 15.12
C SER A 583 12.71 -33.41 14.83
N ASP A 584 13.62 -34.19 14.25
CA ASP A 584 14.95 -33.71 13.89
C ASP A 584 14.88 -32.65 12.78
N ILE A 585 15.75 -31.66 12.89
CA ILE A 585 16.05 -30.69 11.83
C ILE A 585 17.37 -31.12 11.21
N GLY A 586 17.40 -31.29 9.89
CA GLY A 586 18.57 -31.76 9.18
C GLY A 586 19.63 -30.67 8.98
N THR A 587 20.51 -30.87 8.00
CA THR A 587 21.49 -29.84 7.63
C THR A 587 20.77 -28.67 6.97
N THR A 588 20.95 -27.44 7.44
CA THR A 588 20.40 -26.26 6.77
C THR A 588 21.48 -25.25 6.41
N ALA A 589 21.34 -24.68 5.22
CA ALA A 589 22.08 -23.53 4.75
C ALA A 589 21.06 -22.44 4.42
N SER A 590 21.29 -21.22 4.89
CA SER A 590 20.39 -20.10 4.64
C SER A 590 21.15 -18.82 4.27
N LEU A 591 20.66 -18.11 3.27
CA LEU A 591 21.04 -16.75 2.95
C LEU A 591 19.79 -15.88 3.06
N SER A 592 19.80 -14.93 3.99
CA SER A 592 18.70 -13.98 4.18
C SER A 592 19.21 -12.55 4.00
N ILE A 593 18.66 -11.81 3.05
CA ILE A 593 19.03 -10.42 2.74
C ILE A 593 17.79 -9.55 2.90
N GLY A 594 17.83 -8.56 3.78
CA GLY A 594 16.72 -7.64 4.00
C GLY A 594 16.51 -6.74 2.78
N GLY A 595 15.26 -6.32 2.55
CA GLY A 595 14.95 -5.36 1.49
C GLY A 595 15.51 -3.96 1.80
N SER A 596 15.71 -3.13 0.79
CA SER A 596 16.04 -1.72 1.02
C SER A 596 14.79 -0.88 1.28
N GLY A 597 14.88 0.17 2.08
CA GLY A 597 13.86 1.21 2.12
C GLY A 597 13.80 1.98 0.79
N GLY A 598 12.63 2.50 0.46
CA GLY A 598 12.44 3.38 -0.70
C GLY A 598 13.01 4.77 -0.45
N ALA A 599 13.34 5.51 -1.50
CA ALA A 599 13.78 6.90 -1.37
C ALA A 599 12.61 7.82 -1.00
N GLY A 600 12.85 8.81 -0.14
CA GLY A 600 12.00 9.99 -0.09
C GLY A 600 12.14 10.80 -1.39
N MET A 601 11.16 11.64 -1.68
CA MET A 601 11.18 12.54 -2.84
C MET A 601 11.17 14.01 -2.43
N ALA A 602 11.61 14.89 -3.34
CA ALA A 602 11.83 16.29 -3.04
C ALA A 602 10.51 17.04 -2.79
N SER A 603 10.57 18.06 -1.94
CA SER A 603 9.65 19.20 -2.01
C SER A 603 10.15 20.20 -3.06
N ASP A 604 9.36 21.23 -3.33
CA ASP A 604 9.73 22.31 -4.25
C ASP A 604 9.78 23.66 -3.52
N GLN A 605 10.00 24.73 -4.29
CA GLN A 605 10.15 26.10 -3.82
C GLN A 605 8.90 26.58 -3.08
N VAL A 606 9.13 27.31 -1.99
CA VAL A 606 8.09 28.11 -1.32
C VAL A 606 8.43 29.60 -1.49
N ASP A 607 7.54 30.37 -2.10
CA ASP A 607 7.69 31.82 -2.32
C ASP A 607 6.50 32.57 -1.70
N VAL A 608 6.79 33.47 -0.76
CA VAL A 608 5.78 34.30 -0.09
C VAL A 608 6.11 35.77 -0.28
N VAL A 609 5.17 36.52 -0.87
CA VAL A 609 5.26 37.98 -1.04
C VAL A 609 4.14 38.65 -0.26
N ASN A 610 4.48 39.41 0.77
CA ASN A 610 3.53 40.26 1.51
C ASN A 610 3.75 41.74 1.18
N GLN A 611 2.71 42.40 0.68
CA GLN A 611 2.65 43.85 0.46
C GLN A 611 1.56 44.50 1.33
N GLY A 612 0.70 43.68 1.95
CA GLY A 612 -0.39 44.12 2.82
C GLY A 612 -0.02 44.17 4.30
N THR A 613 -1.05 44.17 5.16
CA THR A 613 -0.88 44.16 6.63
C THR A 613 -1.21 42.79 7.17
N ILE A 614 -0.38 42.25 8.07
CA ILE A 614 -0.63 40.99 8.78
C ILE A 614 -0.61 41.28 10.28
N GLY A 615 -1.71 40.98 10.97
CA GLY A 615 -1.82 41.11 12.42
C GLY A 615 -2.22 39.79 13.05
N THR A 616 -1.37 39.24 13.93
CA THR A 616 -1.67 38.03 14.71
C THR A 616 -1.66 38.32 16.21
N TYR A 617 -2.71 37.89 16.90
CA TYR A 617 -2.97 38.29 18.30
C TYR A 617 -2.73 37.18 19.32
N GLY A 618 -2.93 35.91 18.93
CA GLY A 618 -2.75 34.75 19.82
C GLY A 618 -1.30 34.28 19.98
N GLY A 619 -1.07 33.38 20.95
CA GLY A 619 0.21 32.71 21.19
C GLY A 619 0.56 31.68 20.13
N SER A 620 1.85 31.50 19.82
CA SER A 620 2.33 30.65 18.71
C SER A 620 1.69 30.97 17.35
N ALA A 621 1.29 32.22 17.15
CA ALA A 621 0.64 32.70 15.92
C ALA A 621 1.63 33.52 15.09
N HIS A 622 2.42 32.84 14.24
CA HIS A 622 3.39 33.51 13.36
C HIS A 622 2.71 34.45 12.36
N GLY A 623 3.39 35.53 11.97
CA GLY A 623 2.91 36.39 10.88
C GLY A 623 2.95 35.63 9.56
N ILE A 624 4.15 35.22 9.16
CA ILE A 624 4.41 34.34 8.01
C ILE A 624 5.16 33.11 8.50
N PHE A 625 4.68 31.92 8.15
CA PHE A 625 5.38 30.64 8.27
C PHE A 625 5.53 30.04 6.87
N ALA A 626 6.76 30.00 6.36
CA ALA A 626 7.09 29.46 5.04
C ALA A 626 8.05 28.29 5.21
N GLN A 627 7.70 27.09 4.72
CA GLN A 627 8.51 25.90 4.96
C GLN A 627 8.57 24.96 3.75
N SER A 628 9.78 24.57 3.34
CA SER A 628 9.98 23.47 2.39
C SER A 628 10.64 22.28 3.09
N VAL A 629 10.08 21.08 2.96
CA VAL A 629 10.55 19.87 3.65
C VAL A 629 10.73 18.72 2.66
N GLY A 630 11.96 18.24 2.49
CA GLY A 630 12.24 17.06 1.67
C GLY A 630 11.64 15.79 2.31
N GLY A 631 11.22 14.84 1.48
CA GLY A 631 10.68 13.56 1.94
C GLY A 631 11.72 12.70 2.65
N GLY A 632 11.32 12.03 3.73
CA GLY A 632 12.18 11.11 4.46
C GLY A 632 12.43 9.79 3.73
N GLY A 633 13.58 9.16 3.94
CA GLY A 633 13.91 7.84 3.44
C GLY A 633 13.15 6.73 4.16
N GLY A 634 12.85 5.66 3.43
CA GLY A 634 12.13 4.50 3.92
C GLY A 634 12.98 3.58 4.79
N LYS A 635 12.34 2.77 5.63
CA LYS A 635 13.07 1.81 6.49
C LYS A 635 13.52 0.60 5.69
N GLY A 636 14.69 0.05 5.99
CA GLY A 636 15.15 -1.23 5.45
C GLY A 636 14.31 -2.42 5.94
N GLY A 637 14.60 -3.60 5.42
CA GLY A 637 13.94 -4.85 5.76
C GLY A 637 14.60 -5.58 6.94
N LEU A 638 13.77 -6.06 7.86
CA LEU A 638 14.18 -6.96 8.95
C LEU A 638 14.73 -8.27 8.39
N VAL A 639 15.80 -8.78 8.98
CA VAL A 639 16.29 -10.13 8.72
C VAL A 639 16.20 -10.99 9.96
N GLN A 640 15.61 -12.18 9.82
CA GLN A 640 15.45 -13.10 10.92
C GLN A 640 15.68 -14.55 10.50
N ASN A 641 16.61 -15.22 11.16
CA ASN A 641 16.85 -16.65 10.99
C ASN A 641 16.69 -17.37 12.34
N ASN A 642 15.62 -18.13 12.50
CA ASN A 642 15.32 -18.81 13.77
C ASN A 642 15.28 -20.32 13.57
N ILE A 643 16.18 -21.05 14.22
CA ILE A 643 16.19 -22.50 14.26
C ILE A 643 16.05 -22.95 15.72
N VAL A 644 14.85 -23.38 16.09
CA VAL A 644 14.49 -23.79 17.46
C VAL A 644 13.97 -25.23 17.47
N ASN A 645 14.66 -26.13 18.16
CA ASN A 645 14.27 -27.53 18.34
C ASN A 645 14.63 -28.07 19.74
N LEU A 646 13.67 -28.06 20.66
CA LEU A 646 13.90 -28.40 22.08
C LEU A 646 13.73 -29.88 22.40
N ARG A 647 13.11 -30.66 21.51
CA ARG A 647 12.78 -32.09 21.73
C ARG A 647 13.35 -33.02 20.66
N GLY A 648 14.02 -32.49 19.64
CA GLY A 648 14.68 -33.25 18.58
C GLY A 648 16.07 -32.67 18.31
N SER A 649 16.85 -33.38 17.50
CA SER A 649 18.21 -32.96 17.16
C SER A 649 18.24 -31.90 16.04
N ILE A 650 19.30 -31.10 16.01
CA ILE A 650 19.60 -30.12 14.97
C ILE A 650 20.90 -30.55 14.31
N GLY A 651 20.90 -30.74 12.99
CA GLY A 651 22.07 -31.05 12.16
C GLY A 651 22.97 -29.83 11.90
N ASN A 652 23.86 -29.90 10.91
CA ASN A 652 24.73 -28.78 10.53
C ASN A 652 23.93 -27.54 10.10
N GLN A 653 24.27 -26.37 10.62
CA GLN A 653 23.67 -25.10 10.29
C GLN A 653 24.71 -24.15 9.68
N ALA A 654 24.38 -23.54 8.55
CA ALA A 654 25.11 -22.42 7.97
C ALA A 654 24.12 -21.29 7.67
N SER A 655 24.39 -20.09 8.17
CA SER A 655 23.53 -18.95 7.92
C SER A 655 24.35 -17.72 7.57
N ILE A 656 23.92 -17.02 6.52
CA ILE A 656 24.37 -15.68 6.19
C ILE A 656 23.14 -14.79 6.26
N SER A 657 23.18 -13.78 7.11
CA SER A 657 22.09 -12.83 7.29
C SER A 657 22.61 -11.41 7.08
N VAL A 658 22.10 -10.70 6.07
CA VAL A 658 22.51 -9.34 5.71
C VAL A 658 21.33 -8.41 5.86
N GLY A 659 21.43 -7.42 6.75
CA GLY A 659 20.35 -6.47 7.01
C GLY A 659 20.00 -5.63 5.79
N GLY A 660 18.76 -5.18 5.73
CA GLY A 660 18.31 -4.26 4.69
C GLY A 660 18.89 -2.85 4.88
N THR A 661 19.07 -2.12 3.78
CA THR A 661 19.53 -0.73 3.82
C THR A 661 18.36 0.23 4.03
N GLY A 662 18.57 1.32 4.77
CA GLY A 662 17.63 2.44 4.78
C GLY A 662 17.61 3.17 3.44
N GLY A 663 16.47 3.78 3.11
CA GLY A 663 16.30 4.62 1.94
C GLY A 663 16.91 6.01 2.13
N THR A 664 17.23 6.70 1.04
CA THR A 664 17.77 8.07 1.09
C THR A 664 16.66 9.09 1.38
N GLY A 665 16.94 10.07 2.23
CA GLY A 665 16.12 11.28 2.35
C GLY A 665 16.33 12.21 1.15
N ALA A 666 15.34 13.05 0.88
CA ALA A 666 15.35 13.94 -0.28
C ALA A 666 15.76 15.37 0.05
N VAL A 667 16.17 16.10 -0.98
CA VAL A 667 16.46 17.53 -0.90
C VAL A 667 15.16 18.33 -0.72
N SER A 668 15.16 19.40 0.07
CA SER A 668 14.07 20.38 0.04
C SER A 668 14.31 21.48 -1.00
N GLY A 669 13.22 22.05 -1.51
CA GLY A 669 13.27 23.28 -2.29
C GLY A 669 13.65 24.51 -1.46
N ASP A 670 13.93 25.60 -2.17
CA ASP A 670 14.29 26.88 -1.56
C ASP A 670 13.07 27.55 -0.91
N VAL A 671 13.34 28.38 0.10
CA VAL A 671 12.32 29.23 0.74
C VAL A 671 12.66 30.69 0.53
N SER A 672 11.76 31.43 -0.14
CA SER A 672 11.86 32.88 -0.32
C SER A 672 10.69 33.59 0.36
N VAL A 673 10.99 34.59 1.19
CA VAL A 673 9.98 35.45 1.80
C VAL A 673 10.35 36.91 1.56
N ARG A 674 9.44 37.69 0.98
CA ARG A 674 9.60 39.13 0.73
C ARG A 674 8.47 39.89 1.40
N ASN A 675 8.80 40.61 2.47
CA ASN A 675 7.89 41.55 3.13
C ASN A 675 8.15 42.97 2.63
N GLN A 676 7.12 43.62 2.10
CA GLN A 676 7.08 45.02 1.69
C GLN A 676 6.03 45.81 2.47
N GLY A 677 5.12 45.12 3.16
CA GLY A 677 4.10 45.70 4.02
C GLY A 677 4.43 45.60 5.51
N GLU A 678 3.40 45.37 6.31
CA GLU A 678 3.48 45.41 7.76
C GLU A 678 3.12 44.06 8.38
N ILE A 679 3.93 43.59 9.33
CA ILE A 679 3.68 42.38 10.12
C ILE A 679 3.69 42.76 11.60
N ARG A 680 2.62 42.44 12.32
CA ARG A 680 2.50 42.58 13.77
C ARG A 680 2.11 41.27 14.43
N THR A 681 2.93 40.77 15.35
CA THR A 681 2.60 39.62 16.22
C THR A 681 2.61 40.06 17.68
N ARG A 682 1.64 39.62 18.50
CA ARG A 682 1.43 40.21 19.85
C ARG A 682 1.68 39.31 21.07
N SER A 683 1.70 37.99 20.90
CA SER A 683 1.84 37.05 22.02
C SER A 683 3.13 36.25 21.95
N THR A 684 3.33 35.31 22.88
CA THR A 684 4.58 34.54 23.02
C THR A 684 4.80 33.58 21.84
N LYS A 685 6.07 33.23 21.58
CA LYS A 685 6.51 32.28 20.53
C LYS A 685 5.97 32.58 19.14
N SER A 686 5.73 33.86 18.83
CA SER A 686 5.05 34.31 17.61
C SER A 686 6.01 35.12 16.76
N ALA A 687 6.83 34.43 15.96
CA ALA A 687 7.75 35.09 15.05
C ALA A 687 7.02 35.92 13.96
N GLY A 688 7.58 37.07 13.57
CA GLY A 688 7.05 37.87 12.46
C GLY A 688 7.14 37.11 11.14
N ILE A 689 8.36 36.67 10.80
CA ILE A 689 8.62 35.75 9.69
C ILE A 689 9.37 34.54 10.24
N TYR A 690 8.84 33.35 10.00
CA TYR A 690 9.54 32.08 10.15
C TYR A 690 9.67 31.44 8.76
N ALA A 691 10.89 31.40 8.22
CA ALA A 691 11.23 30.76 6.96
C ALA A 691 12.17 29.56 7.19
N GLN A 692 11.82 28.38 6.69
CA GLN A 692 12.58 27.17 6.96
C GLN A 692 12.67 26.20 5.77
N ALA A 693 13.88 25.87 5.33
CA ALA A 693 14.13 24.74 4.44
C ALA A 693 14.69 23.56 5.27
N VAL A 694 14.12 22.35 5.10
CA VAL A 694 14.51 21.15 5.85
C VAL A 694 14.77 20.01 4.89
N GLY A 695 15.97 19.45 4.89
CA GLY A 695 16.26 18.22 4.13
C GLY A 695 15.57 17.01 4.75
N GLY A 696 15.15 16.04 3.93
CA GLY A 696 14.52 14.81 4.40
C GLY A 696 15.49 13.93 5.17
N GLY A 697 15.05 13.30 6.26
CA GLY A 697 15.88 12.35 7.02
C GLY A 697 16.17 11.07 6.24
N GLY A 698 17.30 10.43 6.48
CA GLY A 698 17.62 9.10 5.97
C GLY A 698 16.83 8.00 6.69
N GLY A 699 16.56 6.90 5.99
CA GLY A 699 15.81 5.78 6.52
C GLY A 699 16.64 4.85 7.41
N ASP A 700 16.01 4.21 8.38
CA ASP A 700 16.70 3.29 9.29
C ASP A 700 16.88 1.90 8.68
N ALA A 701 18.06 1.32 8.82
CA ALA A 701 18.23 -0.11 8.67
C ALA A 701 17.56 -0.86 9.85
N GLN A 702 17.08 -2.06 9.57
CA GLN A 702 16.42 -2.91 10.56
C GLN A 702 17.37 -3.99 11.10
N ASN A 703 16.92 -4.65 12.16
CA ASN A 703 17.72 -5.64 12.86
C ASN A 703 18.01 -6.88 12.01
N VAL A 704 19.11 -7.54 12.36
CA VAL A 704 19.47 -8.86 11.87
C VAL A 704 19.55 -9.78 13.07
N THR A 705 18.66 -10.77 13.11
CA THR A 705 18.55 -11.69 14.24
C THR A 705 18.77 -13.12 13.79
N ASN A 706 19.67 -13.81 14.46
CA ASN A 706 19.87 -15.25 14.31
C ASN A 706 19.74 -15.94 15.67
N ILE A 707 18.88 -16.95 15.75
CA ILE A 707 18.57 -17.68 16.98
C ILE A 707 18.66 -19.18 16.72
N PHE A 708 19.63 -19.84 17.34
CA PHE A 708 19.81 -21.29 17.30
C PHE A 708 19.62 -21.90 18.69
N LEU A 709 18.46 -22.50 18.96
CA LEU A 709 18.13 -23.09 20.26
C LEU A 709 17.77 -24.55 20.10
N GLY A 710 18.51 -25.48 20.72
CA GLY A 710 18.08 -26.87 20.71
C GLY A 710 19.13 -27.90 21.09
N THR A 711 18.83 -29.17 20.82
CA THR A 711 19.80 -30.25 21.00
C THR A 711 20.58 -30.52 19.71
N SER A 712 21.90 -30.48 19.77
CA SER A 712 22.79 -30.75 18.63
C SER A 712 22.92 -32.26 18.38
N ALA A 713 22.81 -32.67 17.12
CA ALA A 713 23.21 -34.01 16.68
C ALA A 713 24.74 -34.20 16.75
N ASP A 714 25.22 -35.43 16.55
CA ASP A 714 26.64 -35.78 16.56
C ASP A 714 27.44 -35.02 15.49
N ASN A 715 28.59 -34.47 15.89
CA ASN A 715 29.55 -33.80 14.99
C ASN A 715 28.95 -32.62 14.20
N THR A 716 28.06 -31.85 14.84
CA THR A 716 27.36 -30.73 14.21
C THR A 716 28.14 -29.44 14.27
N SER A 717 28.00 -28.64 13.21
CA SER A 717 28.56 -27.30 13.08
C SER A 717 27.45 -26.25 12.99
N ASN A 718 27.49 -25.23 13.84
CA ASN A 718 26.56 -24.10 13.83
C ASN A 718 27.31 -22.83 13.42
N ASN A 719 27.28 -22.50 12.13
CA ASN A 719 27.98 -21.37 11.57
C ASN A 719 27.01 -20.24 11.22
N ALA A 720 27.32 -19.03 11.65
CA ALA A 720 26.54 -17.85 11.29
C ALA A 720 27.45 -16.67 10.96
N MET A 721 27.11 -15.97 9.89
CA MET A 721 27.63 -14.65 9.59
C MET A 721 26.45 -13.68 9.50
N LEU A 722 26.47 -12.67 10.34
CA LEU A 722 25.46 -11.63 10.38
C LEU A 722 26.12 -10.30 10.10
N LEU A 723 25.57 -9.55 9.15
CA LEU A 723 25.97 -8.19 8.81
C LEU A 723 24.75 -7.28 8.96
N GLY A 724 24.82 -6.30 9.85
CA GLY A 724 23.77 -5.30 10.04
C GLY A 724 23.57 -4.45 8.78
N GLY A 725 22.36 -3.94 8.61
CA GLY A 725 22.05 -3.07 7.47
C GLY A 725 22.66 -1.68 7.61
N THR A 726 22.77 -0.94 6.51
CA THR A 726 23.27 0.45 6.51
C THR A 726 22.11 1.44 6.61
N GLY A 727 22.21 2.45 7.47
CA GLY A 727 21.29 3.58 7.48
C GLY A 727 21.36 4.38 6.17
N GLY A 728 20.23 4.97 5.77
CA GLY A 728 20.14 5.82 4.59
C GLY A 728 20.74 7.21 4.82
N THR A 729 21.16 7.89 3.75
CA THR A 729 21.67 9.27 3.84
C THR A 729 20.53 10.26 4.01
N GLY A 730 20.73 11.30 4.82
CA GLY A 730 19.85 12.47 4.86
C GLY A 730 20.01 13.36 3.62
N GLY A 731 18.95 14.08 3.28
CA GLY A 731 18.92 15.02 2.17
C GLY A 731 19.43 16.42 2.57
N ALA A 732 19.93 17.16 1.59
CA ALA A 732 20.32 18.56 1.79
C ALA A 732 19.08 19.46 1.98
N ALA A 733 19.24 20.56 2.70
CA ALA A 733 18.22 21.61 2.72
C ALA A 733 18.46 22.64 1.61
N GLY A 734 17.36 23.19 1.08
CA GLY A 734 17.40 24.32 0.17
C GLY A 734 17.90 25.62 0.82
N ASP A 735 18.12 26.63 -0.01
CA ASP A 735 18.51 27.96 0.43
C ASP A 735 17.29 28.70 1.04
N VAL A 736 17.57 29.58 2.01
CA VAL A 736 16.54 30.43 2.63
C VAL A 736 16.90 31.89 2.42
N SER A 737 15.99 32.64 1.78
CA SER A 737 16.12 34.06 1.51
C SER A 737 14.96 34.85 2.11
N VAL A 738 15.25 35.76 3.03
CA VAL A 738 14.25 36.67 3.60
C VAL A 738 14.62 38.12 3.29
N VAL A 739 13.68 38.87 2.72
CA VAL A 739 13.84 40.29 2.42
C VAL A 739 12.75 41.09 3.14
N ASN A 740 13.15 41.95 4.07
CA ASN A 740 12.29 43.01 4.61
C ASN A 740 12.61 44.32 3.87
N GLY A 741 11.69 44.75 2.99
CA GLY A 741 11.87 45.85 2.04
C GLY A 741 11.98 47.24 2.69
N SER A 742 12.36 48.23 1.89
CA SER A 742 12.39 49.63 2.33
C SER A 742 10.98 50.11 2.67
N GLY A 743 10.77 50.63 3.88
CA GLY A 743 9.44 51.06 4.36
C GLY A 743 8.58 49.96 4.98
N ALA A 744 9.03 48.70 4.94
CA ALA A 744 8.33 47.58 5.57
C ALA A 744 8.57 47.54 7.09
N LEU A 745 7.57 47.10 7.86
CA LEU A 745 7.64 46.96 9.33
C LEU A 745 7.43 45.51 9.75
N ILE A 746 8.27 45.02 10.65
CA ILE A 746 8.02 43.82 11.44
C ILE A 746 8.04 44.21 12.93
N ALA A 747 6.92 44.07 13.62
CA ALA A 747 6.82 44.33 15.05
C ALA A 747 6.35 43.06 15.79
N THR A 748 7.14 42.56 16.71
CA THR A 748 6.80 41.39 17.53
C THR A 748 6.80 41.75 19.01
N LEU A 749 5.76 41.33 19.71
CA LEU A 749 5.58 41.48 21.15
C LEU A 749 5.37 40.09 21.76
N GLY A 750 6.06 39.81 22.86
CA GLY A 750 6.01 38.53 23.57
C GLY A 750 7.38 37.84 23.68
N SER A 751 7.54 37.00 24.70
CA SER A 751 8.75 36.19 24.89
C SER A 751 8.92 35.18 23.75
N GLU A 752 10.17 34.95 23.32
CA GLU A 752 10.56 34.07 22.19
C GLU A 752 9.93 34.45 20.83
N SER A 753 9.39 35.67 20.70
CA SER A 753 8.78 36.16 19.47
C SER A 753 9.80 36.88 18.58
N HIS A 754 10.55 36.13 17.77
CA HIS A 754 11.58 36.67 16.88
C HIS A 754 11.00 37.56 15.76
N GLY A 755 11.74 38.59 15.33
CA GLY A 755 11.32 39.39 14.16
C GLY A 755 11.38 38.54 12.89
N VAL A 756 12.57 38.06 12.57
CA VAL A 756 12.83 37.08 11.49
C VAL A 756 13.56 35.88 12.09
N LEU A 757 13.03 34.67 11.85
CA LEU A 757 13.68 33.39 12.07
C LEU A 757 13.83 32.69 10.72
N ALA A 758 15.05 32.61 10.21
CA ALA A 758 15.39 31.98 8.94
C ALA A 758 16.34 30.80 9.17
N GLN A 759 15.98 29.60 8.71
CA GLN A 759 16.73 28.38 8.98
C GLN A 759 16.81 27.45 7.77
N SER A 760 18.02 27.03 7.40
CA SER A 760 18.22 25.92 6.48
C SER A 760 18.84 24.75 7.24
N VAL A 761 18.15 23.61 7.29
CA VAL A 761 18.48 22.48 8.17
C VAL A 761 18.61 21.19 7.37
N GLY A 762 19.82 20.69 7.18
CA GLY A 762 20.06 19.41 6.54
C GLY A 762 19.38 18.24 7.26
N GLY A 763 18.90 17.25 6.52
CA GLY A 763 18.23 16.08 7.08
C GLY A 763 19.19 15.17 7.85
N GLY A 764 18.70 14.51 8.90
CA GLY A 764 19.52 13.53 9.65
C GLY A 764 19.84 12.27 8.83
N GLY A 765 20.93 11.57 9.15
CA GLY A 765 21.23 10.23 8.66
C GLY A 765 20.36 9.16 9.35
N GLY A 766 20.19 8.02 8.68
CA GLY A 766 19.45 6.88 9.21
C GLY A 766 20.31 6.01 10.13
N GLN A 767 19.66 5.27 11.02
CA GLN A 767 20.37 4.36 11.93
C GLN A 767 20.83 3.08 11.23
N GLY A 768 22.01 2.58 11.62
CA GLY A 768 22.51 1.27 11.21
C GLY A 768 21.75 0.13 11.90
N GLY A 769 21.69 -1.03 11.26
CA GLY A 769 20.97 -2.19 11.79
C GLY A 769 21.72 -2.88 12.93
N ASN A 770 21.01 -3.21 14.02
CA ASN A 770 21.59 -4.03 15.08
C ASN A 770 21.71 -5.48 14.66
N VAL A 771 22.69 -6.18 15.26
CA VAL A 771 22.89 -7.60 15.05
C VAL A 771 22.74 -8.36 16.35
N ILE A 772 21.89 -9.37 16.36
CA ILE A 772 21.62 -10.25 17.51
C ILE A 772 21.91 -11.68 17.07
N SER A 773 22.92 -12.31 17.67
CA SER A 773 23.24 -13.73 17.46
C SER A 773 23.13 -14.47 18.78
N VAL A 774 22.23 -15.43 18.85
CA VAL A 774 22.02 -16.29 20.02
C VAL A 774 22.15 -17.74 19.58
N SER A 775 23.02 -18.50 20.25
CA SER A 775 23.13 -19.93 20.02
C SER A 775 23.27 -20.68 21.33
N LEU A 776 22.21 -21.37 21.71
CA LEU A 776 22.17 -22.26 22.86
C LEU A 776 21.90 -23.67 22.34
N SER A 777 22.98 -24.43 22.15
CA SER A 777 22.93 -25.81 21.71
C SER A 777 23.45 -26.75 22.78
N LYS A 778 22.65 -27.71 23.22
CA LYS A 778 23.09 -28.79 24.12
C LYS A 778 23.44 -30.04 23.30
N PRO A 779 24.61 -30.68 23.51
CA PRO A 779 24.89 -31.97 22.89
C PRO A 779 23.83 -33.02 23.27
N GLY A 780 23.27 -33.70 22.26
CA GLY A 780 22.36 -34.83 22.44
C GLY A 780 23.02 -36.03 23.11
N ALA A 781 22.23 -37.00 23.57
CA ALA A 781 22.72 -38.24 24.18
C ALA A 781 23.41 -39.11 23.11
N GLY A 782 24.71 -38.88 22.88
CA GLY A 782 25.52 -39.53 21.83
C GLY A 782 26.58 -38.60 21.21
N ALA A 783 26.34 -37.29 21.27
CA ALA A 783 27.14 -36.30 20.55
C ALA A 783 28.54 -36.12 21.13
N LYS A 784 29.55 -36.52 20.34
CA LYS A 784 30.97 -36.44 20.73
C LYS A 784 31.51 -35.01 20.75
N GLN A 785 31.09 -34.14 19.81
CA GLN A 785 31.46 -32.70 19.75
C GLN A 785 30.40 -31.88 19.00
N ALA A 786 30.20 -30.63 19.42
CA ALA A 786 29.48 -29.58 18.69
C ALA A 786 30.43 -28.40 18.47
N ARG A 787 30.47 -27.87 17.25
CA ARG A 787 31.36 -26.76 16.85
C ARG A 787 30.51 -25.62 16.30
N GLY A 788 31.01 -24.39 16.35
CA GLY A 788 30.30 -23.28 15.74
C GLY A 788 31.15 -22.03 15.73
N ALA A 789 31.02 -21.27 14.64
CA ALA A 789 31.61 -19.95 14.51
C ALA A 789 30.49 -18.95 14.24
N GLN A 790 30.46 -17.87 15.01
CA GLN A 790 29.49 -16.79 14.82
C GLN A 790 30.25 -15.49 14.67
N LEU A 791 30.05 -14.85 13.52
CA LEU A 791 30.52 -13.51 13.25
C LEU A 791 29.30 -12.60 13.17
N ALA A 792 29.27 -11.58 14.01
CA ALA A 792 28.24 -10.55 14.01
C ALA A 792 28.92 -9.19 13.83
N ILE A 793 28.60 -8.50 12.74
CA ILE A 793 29.10 -7.16 12.42
C ILE A 793 27.91 -6.22 12.41
N GLY A 794 27.93 -5.21 13.29
CA GLY A 794 26.89 -4.19 13.34
C GLY A 794 26.73 -3.43 12.02
N GLY A 795 25.58 -2.81 11.82
CA GLY A 795 25.33 -1.92 10.69
C GLY A 795 26.06 -0.58 10.85
N THR A 796 26.20 0.16 9.75
CA THR A 796 26.72 1.53 9.75
C THR A 796 25.57 2.54 9.72
N GLY A 797 25.71 3.65 10.42
CA GLY A 797 24.80 4.80 10.28
C GLY A 797 24.91 5.45 8.90
N GLY A 798 23.89 6.23 8.54
CA GLY A 798 23.87 7.04 7.33
C GLY A 798 24.53 8.40 7.54
N GLN A 799 24.91 9.06 6.45
CA GLN A 799 25.42 10.43 6.51
C GLN A 799 24.28 11.43 6.69
N GLY A 800 24.48 12.48 7.50
CA GLY A 800 23.58 13.63 7.54
C GLY A 800 23.69 14.49 6.28
N GLY A 801 22.64 15.25 5.98
CA GLY A 801 22.57 16.20 4.89
C GLY A 801 23.17 17.56 5.23
N THR A 802 23.44 18.39 4.23
CA THR A 802 23.98 19.74 4.41
C THR A 802 22.87 20.77 4.59
N GLY A 803 23.11 21.80 5.41
CA GLY A 803 22.32 23.02 5.37
C GLY A 803 22.69 23.87 4.15
N GLY A 804 21.71 24.59 3.61
CA GLY A 804 21.87 25.58 2.54
C GLY A 804 22.27 26.96 3.05
N THR A 805 22.40 27.91 2.12
CA THR A 805 22.68 29.32 2.40
C THR A 805 21.47 29.97 3.06
N VAL A 806 21.71 30.76 4.10
CA VAL A 806 20.67 31.60 4.71
C VAL A 806 21.03 33.07 4.54
N ALA A 807 20.21 33.80 3.78
CA ALA A 807 20.40 35.21 3.48
C ALA A 807 19.21 36.04 3.99
N VAL A 808 19.45 36.92 4.96
CA VAL A 808 18.44 37.88 5.45
C VAL A 808 18.87 39.29 5.07
N THR A 809 18.05 39.98 4.28
CA THR A 809 18.24 41.38 3.90
C THR A 809 17.17 42.26 4.53
N ASN A 810 17.56 43.08 5.50
CA ASN A 810 16.65 44.06 6.11
C ASN A 810 16.97 45.49 5.63
N ARG A 811 16.03 46.10 4.91
CA ARG A 811 16.00 47.53 4.55
C ARG A 811 14.90 48.30 5.28
N GLY A 812 13.99 47.59 5.95
CA GLY A 812 12.88 48.16 6.74
C GLY A 812 13.17 48.20 8.24
N GLN A 813 12.12 48.38 9.03
CA GLN A 813 12.19 48.39 10.49
C GLN A 813 11.81 47.03 11.06
N ILE A 814 12.59 46.54 12.03
CA ILE A 814 12.25 45.38 12.86
C ILE A 814 12.25 45.84 14.33
N THR A 815 11.18 45.59 15.06
CA THR A 815 11.05 45.90 16.49
C THR A 815 10.56 44.67 17.22
N THR A 816 11.38 44.15 18.15
CA THR A 816 11.03 42.98 18.96
C THR A 816 11.01 43.36 20.43
N THR A 817 9.98 42.93 21.16
CA THR A 817 9.80 43.26 22.58
C THR A 817 9.39 42.01 23.37
N GLY A 818 10.22 41.57 24.31
CA GLY A 818 9.99 40.36 25.10
C GLY A 818 11.28 39.60 25.43
N GLY A 819 11.21 38.67 26.39
CA GLY A 819 12.37 37.86 26.77
C GLY A 819 12.80 36.93 25.63
N ALA A 820 14.11 36.79 25.37
CA ALA A 820 14.65 35.94 24.30
C ALA A 820 14.13 36.25 22.87
N ALA A 821 13.58 37.44 22.63
CA ALA A 821 13.05 37.86 21.33
C ALA A 821 14.10 38.58 20.47
N HIS A 822 14.87 37.82 19.69
CA HIS A 822 15.85 38.38 18.74
C HIS A 822 15.19 39.05 17.52
N GLY A 823 15.79 40.15 17.02
CA GLY A 823 15.35 40.82 15.79
C GLY A 823 15.50 39.93 14.55
N ILE A 824 16.69 39.37 14.33
CA ILE A 824 16.99 38.43 13.25
C ILE A 824 17.75 37.24 13.81
N VAL A 825 17.29 36.04 13.50
CA VAL A 825 17.99 34.77 13.68
C VAL A 825 18.13 34.13 12.30
N ALA A 826 19.36 33.91 11.86
CA ALA A 826 19.67 33.25 10.59
C ALA A 826 20.63 32.09 10.87
N GLN A 827 20.25 30.86 10.50
CA GLN A 827 21.03 29.66 10.81
C GLN A 827 21.08 28.68 9.64
N SER A 828 22.28 28.32 9.23
CA SER A 828 22.52 27.14 8.39
C SER A 828 23.02 26.02 9.29
N VAL A 829 22.31 24.90 9.30
CA VAL A 829 22.54 23.77 10.21
C VAL A 829 22.70 22.51 9.38
N GLY A 830 23.82 21.81 9.56
CA GLY A 830 24.00 20.46 8.99
C GLY A 830 23.18 19.42 9.76
N GLY A 831 22.78 18.36 9.07
CA GLY A 831 22.13 17.21 9.67
C GLY A 831 23.10 16.36 10.48
N GLY A 832 22.62 15.76 11.57
CA GLY A 832 23.36 14.72 12.31
C GLY A 832 23.40 13.40 11.54
N GLY A 833 24.42 12.57 11.77
CA GLY A 833 24.57 11.23 11.18
C GLY A 833 24.52 10.12 12.22
#